data_AF-A0A8D3DWF1-F1
#
_entry.id   AF-A0A8D3DWF1-F1
#
_cell.length_a   1.000
_cell.length_b   1.000
_cell.length_c   1.000
_cell.angle_alpha   90.00
_cell.angle_beta   90.00
_cell.angle_gamma   90.00
#
_symmetry.space_group_name_H-M   'P 1'
#
loop_
_entity.id
_entity.type
_entity.pdbx_description
1 polymer ?
#
loop_
_entity_poly.entity_id
_entity_poly.type
_entity_poly.pdbx_seq_one_letter_code
_entity_poly.pdbx_strand_id
1 'polypeptide(L)'
;METSLSRLLGGLSVQISRSDGRVHLATVKSVDTVKSTVMVEWHERNICRCKEVEVSELCSLNPELLDHVNSVTNKAAHPPTVAPEKKYEGRLRSSRIPAPPSSSAPAVTKAEESVANRSQVRQTCLFQVPAPVPGPVSTSQGSPETIHPDLPTSSVLTNSVFPYQQRKKNETKPAQPMPFVREAIKENDEPEKRAPPLTVKGRRKSVAPPELNKGSKRLSCVIKPPEMQTKKGKFGEAPRPKQKFYEMIQDFRETMEIIPLAPSDLIEPHRICVCVRKRPLNKQEINKKEIDVVSVPGRGSVLVHEPKQKVDLTKYLDNQVFHFDYSFDETATNDLVYKFTAKPLVKSIFEGCMATCFAYGQTGSGKTHTMGGDFTGKQQNSAKGVYALAAQDVFVYLNHRRYANLDLSAFVSFFEIYNGKVYDLLNKKSKLRVLEDDRQQVQVVGLEEVYVTTEEDVIKMIQTGSASRTSGQTSANANSSRSHAILQIVLRRNDRATTLHGKFSLVDLAGNERGTDVSSNDRSTLVETAEINRSLLALKECIRSLGKNSDHIPFRMSTLTKVLRDSFIGEKSRTCMISMVSPGMASCEYTMNTLRYADRVKELNGHSKASEAAKAQEPIESSSDEESVVHTVDYDAISQVADLEEKVYGELQRANELVKAMDQTSYNIEAGLPDLVDHSQKLFETVLALQSAVNQERMARLNQ
;
A
#
# COMPACT_ATOMS: atom_id res chain seq x y z
N MET A 1 5.79 2.27 -38.89
CA MET A 1 4.72 2.45 -39.90
C MET A 1 3.33 2.43 -39.26
N GLU A 2 3.07 1.66 -38.19
CA GLU A 2 1.71 1.49 -37.66
C GLU A 2 1.02 2.79 -37.18
N THR A 3 1.77 3.72 -36.57
CA THR A 3 1.22 5.02 -36.09
C THR A 3 0.79 5.98 -37.21
N SER A 4 1.06 5.66 -38.48
CA SER A 4 0.61 6.46 -39.62
C SER A 4 -0.86 6.21 -39.96
N LEU A 5 -1.33 4.96 -39.90
CA LEU A 5 -2.70 4.59 -40.31
C LEU A 5 -3.78 5.17 -39.41
N SER A 6 -3.59 5.16 -38.09
CA SER A 6 -4.54 5.73 -37.13
C SER A 6 -4.66 7.27 -37.24
N ARG A 7 -3.59 7.95 -37.69
CA ARG A 7 -3.62 9.38 -38.06
C ARG A 7 -4.21 9.65 -39.44
N LEU A 8 -4.11 8.69 -40.38
CA LEU A 8 -4.60 8.85 -41.75
C LEU A 8 -6.12 8.69 -41.86
N LEU A 9 -6.68 7.75 -41.08
CA LEU A 9 -8.10 7.39 -41.14
C LEU A 9 -8.97 8.16 -40.13
N GLY A 10 -8.40 8.61 -39.00
CA GLY A 10 -9.15 9.32 -37.95
C GLY A 10 -9.81 10.60 -38.46
N GLY A 11 -11.14 10.69 -38.33
CA GLY A 11 -11.95 11.82 -38.80
C GLY A 11 -12.46 11.71 -40.24
N LEU A 12 -12.11 10.66 -41.00
CA LEU A 12 -12.65 10.47 -42.35
C LEU A 12 -14.13 10.02 -42.31
N SER A 13 -14.93 10.58 -43.23
CA SER A 13 -16.28 10.10 -43.53
C SER A 13 -16.20 8.90 -44.47
N VAL A 14 -16.82 7.78 -44.09
CA VAL A 14 -16.74 6.48 -44.76
C VAL A 14 -18.11 5.81 -44.84
N GLN A 15 -18.37 5.06 -45.91
CA GLN A 15 -19.59 4.29 -46.08
C GLN A 15 -19.49 2.95 -45.35
N ILE A 16 -20.53 2.58 -44.59
CA ILE A 16 -20.60 1.31 -43.86
C ILE A 16 -21.95 0.61 -44.01
N SER A 17 -21.89 -0.73 -44.07
CA SER A 17 -23.07 -1.59 -44.10
C SER A 17 -23.62 -1.82 -42.69
N ARG A 18 -24.94 -1.67 -42.57
CA ARG A 18 -25.73 -1.97 -41.36
C ARG A 18 -26.19 -3.43 -41.35
N SER A 19 -26.58 -3.92 -40.17
CA SER A 19 -27.19 -5.25 -39.99
C SER A 19 -28.51 -5.44 -40.75
N ASP A 20 -29.12 -4.36 -41.25
CA ASP A 20 -30.31 -4.34 -42.10
C ASP A 20 -29.98 -4.22 -43.62
N GLY A 21 -28.71 -4.41 -43.99
CA GLY A 21 -28.20 -4.38 -45.36
C GLY A 21 -28.05 -2.98 -45.97
N ARG A 22 -28.37 -1.91 -45.23
CA ARG A 22 -28.31 -0.54 -45.75
C ARG A 22 -26.90 0.05 -45.60
N VAL A 23 -26.36 0.56 -46.70
CA VAL A 23 -25.12 1.36 -46.70
C VAL A 23 -25.46 2.80 -46.32
N HIS A 24 -24.65 3.41 -45.45
CA HIS A 24 -24.76 4.82 -45.06
C HIS A 24 -23.43 5.40 -44.59
N LEU A 25 -23.35 6.72 -44.44
CA LEU A 25 -22.12 7.44 -44.06
C LEU A 25 -21.95 7.47 -42.53
N ALA A 26 -20.73 7.20 -42.06
CA ALA A 26 -20.27 7.32 -40.68
C ALA A 26 -18.86 7.93 -40.63
N THR A 27 -18.43 8.46 -39.50
CA THR A 27 -17.10 9.06 -39.30
C THR A 27 -16.19 8.10 -38.55
N VAL A 28 -14.95 7.90 -39.01
CA VAL A 28 -13.94 7.09 -38.30
C VAL A 28 -13.49 7.80 -37.03
N LYS A 29 -13.68 7.14 -35.88
CA LYS A 29 -13.34 7.64 -34.55
C LYS A 29 -11.98 7.14 -34.05
N SER A 30 -11.66 5.87 -34.30
CA SER A 30 -10.37 5.26 -33.96
C SER A 30 -10.11 4.00 -34.80
N VAL A 31 -8.85 3.55 -34.80
CA VAL A 31 -8.40 2.35 -35.53
C VAL A 31 -7.62 1.46 -34.57
N ASP A 32 -8.01 0.19 -34.46
CA ASP A 32 -7.26 -0.84 -33.74
C ASP A 32 -6.38 -1.59 -34.74
N THR A 33 -5.09 -1.23 -34.79
CA THR A 33 -4.10 -1.84 -35.69
C THR A 33 -3.68 -3.25 -35.25
N VAL A 34 -4.08 -3.72 -34.06
CA VAL A 34 -3.78 -5.09 -33.59
C VAL A 34 -4.87 -6.05 -34.04
N LYS A 35 -6.14 -5.62 -34.05
CA LYS A 35 -7.27 -6.39 -34.57
C LYS A 35 -7.53 -6.19 -36.07
N SER A 36 -6.97 -5.15 -36.70
CA SER A 36 -7.35 -4.68 -38.03
C SER A 36 -8.82 -4.24 -38.14
N THR A 37 -9.32 -3.56 -37.10
CA THR A 37 -10.68 -3.02 -37.03
C THR A 37 -10.69 -1.49 -36.90
N VAL A 38 -11.81 -0.89 -37.30
CA VAL A 38 -12.07 0.55 -37.29
C VAL A 38 -13.36 0.81 -36.52
N MET A 39 -13.30 1.71 -35.54
CA MET A 39 -14.47 2.23 -34.86
C MET A 39 -15.02 3.41 -35.65
N VAL A 40 -16.26 3.30 -36.11
CA VAL A 40 -16.99 4.37 -36.80
C VAL A 40 -18.18 4.83 -35.98
N GLU A 41 -18.54 6.11 -36.09
CA GLU A 41 -19.72 6.70 -35.44
C GLU A 41 -20.62 7.50 -36.39
N TRP A 42 -21.93 7.46 -36.17
CA TRP A 42 -22.91 8.23 -36.94
C TRP A 42 -24.05 8.72 -36.04
N HIS A 43 -24.79 9.73 -36.51
CA HIS A 43 -25.94 10.28 -35.79
C HIS A 43 -27.24 9.89 -36.48
N GLU A 44 -28.16 9.29 -35.72
CA GLU A 44 -29.47 8.83 -36.19
C GLU A 44 -30.53 9.24 -35.17
N ARG A 45 -31.49 10.10 -35.56
CA ARG A 45 -32.56 10.62 -34.67
C ARG A 45 -32.04 11.24 -33.36
N ASN A 46 -31.02 12.09 -33.45
CA ASN A 46 -30.30 12.72 -32.33
C ASN A 46 -29.60 11.75 -31.36
N ILE A 47 -29.41 10.49 -31.74
CA ILE A 47 -28.63 9.51 -30.98
C ILE A 47 -27.33 9.22 -31.76
N CYS A 48 -26.17 9.40 -31.11
CA CYS A 48 -24.90 8.92 -31.65
C CYS A 48 -24.81 7.39 -31.49
N ARG A 49 -24.42 6.70 -32.56
CA ARG A 49 -24.26 5.25 -32.65
C ARG A 49 -22.85 4.91 -33.10
N CYS A 50 -22.32 3.77 -32.68
CA CYS A 50 -20.98 3.30 -33.02
C CYS A 50 -21.01 1.85 -33.52
N LYS A 51 -20.14 1.49 -34.47
CA LYS A 51 -19.90 0.10 -34.94
C LYS A 51 -18.39 -0.15 -35.03
N GLU A 52 -17.95 -1.36 -34.66
CA GLU A 52 -16.61 -1.87 -35.01
C GLU A 52 -16.72 -2.59 -36.37
N VAL A 53 -15.87 -2.22 -37.33
CA VAL A 53 -15.88 -2.69 -38.73
C VAL A 53 -14.49 -3.19 -39.09
N GLU A 54 -14.34 -4.31 -39.78
CA GLU A 54 -13.01 -4.73 -40.25
C GLU A 54 -12.49 -3.79 -41.35
N VAL A 55 -11.18 -3.57 -41.40
CA VAL A 55 -10.54 -2.79 -42.49
C VAL A 55 -10.82 -3.40 -43.86
N SER A 56 -10.97 -4.73 -43.94
CA SER A 56 -11.39 -5.50 -45.12
C SER A 56 -12.79 -5.08 -45.63
N GLU A 57 -13.82 -5.14 -44.78
CA GLU A 57 -15.19 -4.69 -45.07
C GLU A 57 -15.18 -3.21 -45.47
N LEU A 58 -14.47 -2.37 -44.71
CA LEU A 58 -14.43 -0.92 -44.94
C LEU A 58 -13.80 -0.54 -46.28
N CYS A 59 -12.68 -1.17 -46.66
CA CYS A 59 -12.06 -0.95 -47.97
C CYS A 59 -12.93 -1.49 -49.12
N SER A 60 -13.70 -2.56 -48.93
CA SER A 60 -14.61 -3.08 -49.97
C SER A 60 -15.77 -2.13 -50.29
N LEU A 61 -16.21 -1.33 -49.31
CA LEU A 61 -17.26 -0.32 -49.46
C LEU A 61 -16.72 1.07 -49.84
N ASN A 62 -15.40 1.30 -49.73
CA ASN A 62 -14.77 2.61 -49.93
C ASN A 62 -13.44 2.45 -50.71
N PRO A 63 -13.49 2.15 -52.03
CA PRO A 63 -12.27 1.93 -52.83
C PRO A 63 -11.30 3.12 -52.81
N GLU A 64 -11.80 4.36 -52.67
CA GLU A 64 -10.99 5.59 -52.58
C GLU A 64 -10.05 5.64 -51.36
N LEU A 65 -10.33 4.86 -50.30
CA LEU A 65 -9.41 4.69 -49.16
C LEU A 65 -8.21 3.83 -49.53
N LEU A 66 -8.37 2.88 -50.45
CA LEU A 66 -7.33 1.94 -50.84
C LEU A 66 -6.18 2.67 -51.54
N ASP A 67 -6.50 3.63 -52.42
CA ASP A 67 -5.52 4.49 -53.08
C ASP A 67 -4.77 5.39 -52.08
N HIS A 68 -5.44 5.89 -51.05
CA HIS A 68 -4.78 6.65 -49.97
C HIS A 68 -3.79 5.79 -49.17
N VAL A 69 -4.13 4.53 -48.86
CA VAL A 69 -3.23 3.58 -48.18
C VAL A 69 -2.06 3.16 -49.08
N ASN A 70 -2.32 2.93 -50.37
CA ASN A 70 -1.30 2.56 -51.37
C ASN A 70 -0.32 3.72 -51.68
N SER A 71 -0.79 4.96 -51.67
CA SER A 71 0.02 6.17 -51.86
C SER A 71 1.05 6.39 -50.74
N VAL A 72 0.70 6.00 -49.51
CA VAL A 72 1.58 6.14 -48.33
C VAL A 72 2.60 5.00 -48.25
N THR A 73 2.21 3.76 -48.56
CA THR A 73 3.11 2.58 -48.47
C THR A 73 4.22 2.61 -49.51
N ASN A 74 3.95 3.07 -50.74
CA ASN A 74 4.95 3.11 -51.83
C ASN A 74 6.04 4.19 -51.68
N LYS A 75 5.92 5.15 -50.75
CA LYS A 75 6.92 6.21 -50.54
C LYS A 75 8.08 5.83 -49.61
N ALA A 76 8.16 4.58 -49.15
CA ALA A 76 9.14 4.13 -48.17
C ALA A 76 10.50 3.68 -48.75
N ALA A 77 10.72 3.77 -50.06
CA ALA A 77 11.92 3.25 -50.72
C ALA A 77 12.54 4.21 -51.76
N HIS A 78 13.50 5.04 -51.33
CA HIS A 78 14.77 5.34 -52.03
C HIS A 78 15.62 6.37 -51.22
N PRO A 79 16.96 6.38 -51.35
CA PRO A 79 17.86 7.33 -50.65
C PRO A 79 17.90 8.71 -51.33
N PRO A 80 18.40 9.76 -50.65
CA PRO A 80 18.28 11.16 -51.10
C PRO A 80 19.25 11.55 -52.24
N THR A 81 18.90 12.62 -52.96
CA THR A 81 19.78 13.29 -53.95
C THR A 81 19.59 14.82 -53.86
N VAL A 82 20.52 15.59 -54.44
CA VAL A 82 20.81 17.00 -54.13
C VAL A 82 19.78 17.99 -54.72
N ALA A 83 19.64 19.15 -54.08
CA ALA A 83 18.75 20.26 -54.47
C ALA A 83 19.17 20.99 -55.77
N PRO A 84 18.28 21.86 -56.30
CA PRO A 84 18.69 23.26 -56.51
C PRO A 84 17.70 24.30 -55.95
N GLU A 85 18.06 25.57 -56.11
CA GLU A 85 17.50 26.74 -55.40
C GLU A 85 16.34 27.50 -56.10
N LYS A 86 15.88 28.57 -55.42
CA LYS A 86 15.06 29.74 -55.87
C LYS A 86 13.55 29.59 -55.62
N LYS A 87 12.82 30.66 -55.26
CA LYS A 87 13.19 32.08 -55.07
C LYS A 87 12.39 32.73 -53.93
N TYR A 88 12.84 33.89 -53.45
CA TYR A 88 12.28 34.62 -52.31
C TYR A 88 11.30 35.72 -52.76
N GLU A 89 10.12 35.76 -52.16
CA GLU A 89 9.34 36.98 -51.93
C GLU A 89 8.78 36.95 -50.50
N GLY A 90 8.57 38.13 -49.90
CA GLY A 90 8.05 38.21 -48.54
C GLY A 90 7.44 39.57 -48.22
N ARG A 91 6.53 39.59 -47.25
CA ARG A 91 6.03 40.82 -46.61
C ARG A 91 5.93 40.66 -45.09
N LEU A 92 5.88 41.80 -44.41
CA LEU A 92 6.23 41.96 -42.99
C LEU A 92 5.02 42.36 -42.14
N ARG A 93 5.02 41.90 -40.87
CA ARG A 93 4.17 42.38 -39.75
C ARG A 93 2.66 42.09 -39.93
N SER A 94 1.80 42.16 -38.91
CA SER A 94 1.97 42.61 -37.52
C SER A 94 1.13 41.79 -36.52
N SER A 95 1.38 41.96 -35.24
CA SER A 95 0.59 41.40 -34.12
C SER A 95 -0.63 42.25 -33.76
N ARG A 96 -1.76 41.62 -33.35
CA ARG A 96 -2.46 41.87 -32.07
C ARG A 96 -3.71 40.99 -31.87
N ILE A 97 -4.07 40.78 -30.61
CA ILE A 97 -5.32 40.18 -30.12
C ILE A 97 -6.32 41.31 -29.78
N PRO A 98 -7.62 41.13 -30.05
CA PRO A 98 -8.70 41.77 -29.27
C PRO A 98 -9.55 40.74 -28.49
N ALA A 99 -10.15 41.19 -27.39
CA ALA A 99 -11.05 40.42 -26.51
C ALA A 99 -12.54 40.52 -26.95
N PRO A 100 -13.46 39.66 -26.47
CA PRO A 100 -14.85 39.67 -26.91
C PRO A 100 -15.70 40.80 -26.28
N PRO A 101 -16.71 41.33 -26.99
CA PRO A 101 -17.67 42.30 -26.45
C PRO A 101 -18.84 41.63 -25.71
N SER A 102 -19.58 42.43 -24.94
CA SER A 102 -20.73 42.02 -24.13
C SER A 102 -22.04 42.68 -24.58
N SER A 103 -23.18 42.06 -24.23
CA SER A 103 -24.51 42.69 -24.04
C SER A 103 -25.18 43.40 -25.24
N SER A 104 -26.25 42.79 -25.76
CA SER A 104 -27.56 43.45 -25.91
C SER A 104 -28.66 42.45 -26.32
N ALA A 105 -29.89 42.68 -25.85
CA ALA A 105 -31.12 42.05 -26.33
C ALA A 105 -31.92 43.05 -27.18
N PRO A 106 -32.91 42.60 -27.99
CA PRO A 106 -34.30 42.83 -27.55
C PRO A 106 -35.39 41.85 -28.03
N ALA A 107 -36.50 41.84 -27.28
CA ALA A 107 -37.92 41.77 -27.71
C ALA A 107 -38.49 40.59 -28.58
N VAL A 108 -39.04 39.59 -27.88
CA VAL A 108 -40.48 39.20 -27.85
C VAL A 108 -41.32 39.08 -29.15
N THR A 109 -41.97 37.91 -29.30
CA THR A 109 -43.37 37.77 -29.76
C THR A 109 -44.06 36.56 -29.06
N LYS A 110 -45.38 36.38 -29.22
CA LYS A 110 -46.28 35.48 -28.44
C LYS A 110 -46.48 34.08 -29.10
N ALA A 111 -47.21 33.08 -28.59
CA ALA A 111 -48.27 33.05 -27.55
C ALA A 111 -48.54 31.67 -26.90
N GLU A 112 -49.32 31.69 -25.79
CA GLU A 112 -50.30 30.68 -25.27
C GLU A 112 -49.80 29.26 -24.81
N GLU A 113 -50.41 28.56 -23.82
CA GLU A 113 -51.67 28.77 -23.07
C GLU A 113 -51.72 28.10 -21.65
N SER A 114 -52.41 28.71 -20.66
CA SER A 114 -53.09 28.08 -19.48
C SER A 114 -52.23 27.40 -18.34
N VAL A 115 -52.58 27.26 -17.03
CA VAL A 115 -53.68 27.66 -16.09
C VAL A 115 -53.08 28.06 -14.69
N ALA A 116 -53.84 28.78 -13.83
CA ALA A 116 -53.49 29.31 -12.48
C ALA A 116 -53.48 28.26 -11.31
N ASN A 117 -53.26 28.53 -9.99
CA ASN A 117 -53.24 29.71 -9.06
C ASN A 117 -52.26 29.43 -7.86
N ARG A 118 -51.54 30.38 -7.20
CA ARG A 118 -51.92 31.36 -6.11
C ARG A 118 -52.26 30.69 -4.74
N SER A 119 -51.87 31.12 -3.50
CA SER A 119 -51.36 32.38 -2.84
C SER A 119 -50.48 31.99 -1.59
N GLN A 120 -49.51 32.72 -0.99
CA GLN A 120 -49.43 34.07 -0.36
C GLN A 120 -50.33 34.27 0.92
N VAL A 121 -49.95 34.92 2.06
CA VAL A 121 -48.68 35.50 2.64
C VAL A 121 -48.90 36.02 4.12
N ARG A 122 -47.84 36.49 4.87
CA ARG A 122 -47.81 37.27 6.18
C ARG A 122 -47.94 36.51 7.53
N GLN A 123 -47.14 36.74 8.61
CA GLN A 123 -46.92 37.89 9.57
C GLN A 123 -48.08 38.07 10.62
N THR A 124 -47.92 38.41 11.93
CA THR A 124 -46.76 38.83 12.79
C THR A 124 -47.08 38.80 14.31
N CYS A 125 -46.03 38.71 15.16
CA CYS A 125 -45.83 39.36 16.50
C CYS A 125 -46.68 39.07 17.79
N LEU A 126 -45.93 38.60 18.83
CA LEU A 126 -45.77 39.17 20.19
C LEU A 126 -46.73 38.92 21.40
N PHE A 127 -46.07 38.93 22.57
CA PHE A 127 -46.49 39.24 23.97
C PHE A 127 -47.13 38.19 24.93
N GLN A 128 -46.27 37.78 25.89
CA GLN A 128 -46.40 37.92 27.35
C GLN A 128 -46.84 36.72 28.23
N VAL A 129 -46.34 36.74 29.48
CA VAL A 129 -46.36 35.70 30.52
C VAL A 129 -47.08 36.21 31.77
N PRO A 130 -47.78 35.33 32.51
CA PRO A 130 -47.82 35.40 33.98
C PRO A 130 -47.49 34.04 34.66
N ALA A 131 -47.26 34.09 35.97
CA ALA A 131 -47.01 32.96 36.89
C ALA A 131 -47.56 33.35 38.29
N PRO A 132 -47.38 32.61 39.42
CA PRO A 132 -47.16 31.16 39.64
C PRO A 132 -48.24 30.58 40.63
N VAL A 133 -47.82 30.10 41.83
CA VAL A 133 -48.56 29.61 43.04
C VAL A 133 -49.22 28.19 42.94
N PRO A 134 -49.60 27.49 44.05
CA PRO A 134 -48.80 26.38 44.59
C PRO A 134 -49.53 25.00 44.76
N GLY A 135 -48.82 23.96 45.22
CA GLY A 135 -49.39 22.61 45.50
C GLY A 135 -49.67 22.32 46.99
N PRO A 136 -49.93 21.04 47.35
CA PRO A 136 -49.45 20.51 48.65
C PRO A 136 -48.98 19.03 48.69
N VAL A 137 -47.91 18.79 49.46
CA VAL A 137 -47.65 17.74 50.51
C VAL A 137 -48.57 16.48 50.52
N SER A 138 -48.10 15.22 50.66
CA SER A 138 -47.49 14.68 51.90
C SER A 138 -46.88 13.24 51.83
N THR A 139 -45.74 13.02 52.51
CA THR A 139 -45.32 11.84 53.37
C THR A 139 -45.35 10.36 52.87
N SER A 140 -44.50 9.40 53.30
CA SER A 140 -43.43 9.37 54.34
C SER A 140 -42.45 8.15 54.25
N GLN A 141 -41.16 8.41 54.51
CA GLN A 141 -40.16 7.68 55.36
C GLN A 141 -39.71 6.20 55.10
N GLY A 142 -38.42 5.93 55.42
CA GLY A 142 -37.85 4.58 55.59
C GLY A 142 -36.30 4.46 55.60
N SER A 143 -35.64 4.71 56.74
CA SER A 143 -34.20 4.45 57.03
C SER A 143 -33.97 4.54 58.58
N PRO A 144 -32.80 4.21 59.20
CA PRO A 144 -31.43 3.97 58.69
C PRO A 144 -30.72 2.73 59.29
N GLU A 145 -29.38 2.57 59.09
CA GLU A 145 -28.37 2.42 60.16
C GLU A 145 -26.90 2.35 59.63
N THR A 146 -25.91 2.48 60.51
CA THR A 146 -24.47 2.67 60.22
C THR A 146 -23.59 2.08 61.34
N ILE A 147 -22.42 1.45 61.06
CA ILE A 147 -21.29 1.31 62.02
C ILE A 147 -19.96 0.86 61.35
N HIS A 148 -18.83 1.18 62.01
CA HIS A 148 -17.40 0.92 61.69
C HIS A 148 -16.94 -0.53 62.10
N PRO A 149 -15.75 -1.11 61.74
CA PRO A 149 -14.43 -0.57 62.17
C PRO A 149 -13.11 -0.93 61.40
N ASP A 150 -12.08 -0.11 61.68
CA ASP A 150 -10.66 -0.34 62.03
C ASP A 150 -9.71 -1.37 61.37
N LEU A 151 -8.41 -1.05 61.49
CA LEU A 151 -7.24 -1.80 61.02
C LEU A 151 -6.04 -1.51 61.96
N PRO A 152 -5.37 -2.54 62.53
CA PRO A 152 -3.95 -2.35 62.90
C PRO A 152 -3.00 -3.54 62.65
N THR A 153 -1.78 -3.17 62.26
CA THR A 153 -0.44 -3.83 62.35
C THR A 153 -0.23 -5.28 62.83
N SER A 154 0.51 -6.03 61.98
CA SER A 154 1.81 -6.71 62.27
C SER A 154 2.00 -7.61 63.51
N SER A 155 2.36 -8.88 63.28
CA SER A 155 3.63 -9.45 63.80
C SER A 155 4.03 -10.78 63.13
N VAL A 156 5.33 -11.11 63.19
CA VAL A 156 5.95 -12.39 62.77
C VAL A 156 6.89 -12.83 63.88
N LEU A 157 6.98 -14.15 64.15
CA LEU A 157 8.06 -14.95 64.81
C LEU A 157 7.46 -16.38 65.08
N THR A 158 8.17 -17.50 65.28
CA THR A 158 9.60 -17.76 65.59
C THR A 158 10.03 -19.15 65.10
N ASN A 159 11.33 -19.31 64.75
CA ASN A 159 12.28 -20.42 64.99
C ASN A 159 11.80 -21.89 65.08
N SER A 160 12.50 -22.90 64.54
CA SER A 160 13.94 -23.25 64.65
C SER A 160 14.32 -24.32 63.57
N VAL A 161 15.44 -25.06 63.48
CA VAL A 161 16.58 -25.49 64.34
C VAL A 161 17.88 -25.60 63.50
N PHE A 162 19.06 -25.69 64.15
CA PHE A 162 20.42 -25.96 63.59
C PHE A 162 21.11 -27.02 64.50
N PRO A 163 22.14 -27.83 64.09
CA PRO A 163 23.50 -27.27 63.87
C PRO A 163 24.56 -28.06 63.04
N TYR A 164 25.55 -27.31 62.50
CA TYR A 164 27.03 -27.54 62.49
C TYR A 164 27.66 -28.85 61.94
N GLN A 165 28.92 -28.90 61.44
CA GLN A 165 30.05 -27.96 61.24
C GLN A 165 30.93 -28.54 60.08
N GLN A 166 31.94 -27.97 59.40
CA GLN A 166 32.92 -26.83 59.42
C GLN A 166 33.15 -26.40 57.93
N ARG A 167 33.95 -25.42 57.44
CA ARG A 167 34.79 -24.23 57.81
C ARG A 167 35.04 -23.49 56.43
N LYS A 168 35.77 -22.38 56.20
CA LYS A 168 36.67 -21.49 56.96
C LYS A 168 36.70 -20.08 56.30
N LYS A 169 36.36 -19.00 57.04
CA LYS A 169 36.70 -17.56 56.83
C LYS A 169 36.36 -16.77 55.54
N ASN A 170 36.03 -15.50 55.81
CA ASN A 170 35.76 -14.33 54.94
C ASN A 170 37.07 -13.78 54.28
N GLU A 171 37.14 -12.70 53.48
CA GLU A 171 36.30 -11.47 53.40
C GLU A 171 36.40 -10.70 52.04
N THR A 172 35.92 -9.45 51.97
CA THR A 172 35.54 -8.69 50.75
C THR A 172 36.61 -7.85 50.02
N LYS A 173 36.38 -7.61 48.69
CA LYS A 173 36.61 -6.43 47.78
C LYS A 173 37.75 -5.39 48.06
N PRO A 174 38.29 -4.63 47.06
CA PRO A 174 37.92 -4.50 45.62
C PRO A 174 39.11 -4.43 44.61
N ALA A 175 38.80 -4.07 43.35
CA ALA A 175 39.64 -3.37 42.34
C ALA A 175 40.74 -4.11 41.53
N GLN A 176 41.11 -3.49 40.40
CA GLN A 176 42.27 -3.75 39.51
C GLN A 176 43.59 -3.30 40.20
N PRO A 177 44.82 -3.69 39.75
CA PRO A 177 45.21 -4.12 38.40
C PRO A 177 46.20 -5.32 38.30
N MET A 178 46.61 -5.64 37.06
CA MET A 178 47.85 -6.36 36.70
C MET A 178 48.95 -5.33 36.37
N PRO A 179 50.27 -5.55 36.62
CA PRO A 179 51.12 -6.37 35.73
C PRO A 179 52.36 -7.06 36.42
N PHE A 180 53.36 -7.47 35.61
CA PHE A 180 54.73 -7.99 35.94
C PHE A 180 54.86 -9.47 36.39
N VAL A 181 55.93 -10.23 36.06
CA VAL A 181 56.88 -10.22 34.91
C VAL A 181 57.79 -11.48 34.95
N ARG A 182 58.37 -11.89 33.81
CA ARG A 182 59.78 -12.37 33.61
C ARG A 182 60.03 -12.70 32.12
N GLU A 183 60.94 -11.99 31.42
CA GLU A 183 62.42 -12.20 31.32
C GLU A 183 62.79 -13.49 30.54
N ALA A 184 63.65 -13.49 29.50
CA ALA A 184 64.31 -12.44 28.70
C ALA A 184 64.67 -13.01 27.30
N ILE A 185 64.90 -12.24 26.22
CA ILE A 185 66.19 -11.64 25.73
C ILE A 185 65.80 -10.87 24.43
N LYS A 186 65.94 -9.53 24.28
CA LYS A 186 67.13 -8.72 23.90
C LYS A 186 67.73 -9.03 22.50
N GLU A 187 68.04 -8.09 21.60
CA GLU A 187 67.94 -6.60 21.64
C GLU A 187 68.05 -5.95 20.23
N ASN A 188 67.93 -4.60 20.19
CA ASN A 188 68.20 -3.64 19.10
C ASN A 188 67.12 -3.42 18.01
N ASP A 189 66.80 -2.19 17.58
CA ASP A 189 66.42 -0.99 18.37
C ASP A 189 65.61 -0.02 17.48
N GLU A 190 64.91 0.96 18.07
CA GLU A 190 64.15 2.03 17.35
C GLU A 190 64.94 3.39 17.36
N PRO A 191 64.42 4.66 17.34
CA PRO A 191 63.04 5.16 17.39
C PRO A 191 62.60 6.34 16.45
N GLU A 192 61.26 6.49 16.37
CA GLU A 192 60.41 7.71 16.38
C GLU A 192 60.66 9.06 15.61
N LYS A 193 59.56 9.51 14.96
CA LYS A 193 58.85 10.83 14.97
C LYS A 193 59.54 12.22 14.72
N ARG A 194 58.92 12.95 13.77
CA ARG A 194 58.55 14.41 13.74
C ARG A 194 59.54 15.50 14.24
N ALA A 195 60.26 16.13 13.29
CA ALA A 195 60.31 17.57 12.90
C ALA A 195 60.19 18.74 13.93
N PRO A 196 60.61 19.98 13.59
CA PRO A 196 61.82 20.48 12.90
C PRO A 196 62.56 21.58 13.75
N PRO A 197 63.74 22.10 13.34
CA PRO A 197 63.79 23.50 12.84
C PRO A 197 64.93 23.79 11.80
N LEU A 198 65.31 25.07 11.62
CA LEU A 198 66.14 25.62 10.54
C LEU A 198 67.57 26.06 10.98
N THR A 199 68.58 26.02 10.08
CA THR A 199 69.42 27.17 9.60
C THR A 199 70.91 26.90 9.19
N VAL A 200 71.17 27.01 7.88
CA VAL A 200 72.23 27.78 7.16
C VAL A 200 73.72 27.82 7.61
N LYS A 201 74.63 27.35 6.72
CA LYS A 201 75.79 28.09 6.10
C LYS A 201 76.62 27.12 5.22
N GLY A 202 77.16 27.45 4.04
CA GLY A 202 77.13 28.64 3.16
C GLY A 202 77.47 28.22 1.70
N ARG A 203 78.02 29.00 0.75
CA ARG A 203 78.55 30.39 0.74
C ARG A 203 78.85 30.84 -0.72
N ARG A 204 78.11 31.78 -1.33
CA ARG A 204 78.65 32.90 -2.17
C ARG A 204 77.58 33.89 -2.70
N LYS A 205 78.08 35.09 -3.03
CA LYS A 205 77.46 36.35 -3.52
C LYS A 205 77.05 36.28 -5.02
N SER A 206 76.23 37.17 -5.64
CA SER A 206 75.35 38.28 -5.20
C SER A 206 74.62 38.98 -6.40
N VAL A 207 73.65 39.88 -6.10
CA VAL A 207 73.05 40.96 -6.95
C VAL A 207 71.83 40.60 -7.85
N ALA A 208 70.89 41.56 -7.92
CA ALA A 208 69.66 41.72 -8.72
C ALA A 208 69.34 43.26 -8.75
N PRO A 209 68.22 43.82 -9.30
CA PRO A 209 67.05 43.28 -10.06
C PRO A 209 66.87 44.08 -11.40
N PRO A 210 65.68 44.48 -11.95
CA PRO A 210 64.26 44.08 -11.78
C PRO A 210 63.47 43.86 -13.13
N GLU A 211 62.13 43.81 -13.03
CA GLU A 211 61.09 44.24 -14.02
C GLU A 211 60.15 43.18 -14.69
N LEU A 212 58.91 43.14 -14.17
CA LEU A 212 57.59 43.23 -14.82
C LEU A 212 57.00 42.19 -15.83
N ASN A 213 55.79 41.75 -15.46
CA ASN A 213 54.59 41.44 -16.27
C ASN A 213 54.40 40.10 -17.03
N LYS A 214 53.57 39.23 -16.39
CA LYS A 214 52.29 38.67 -16.88
C LYS A 214 52.22 37.94 -18.24
N GLY A 215 51.71 36.69 -18.21
CA GLY A 215 50.87 36.18 -19.31
C GLY A 215 50.81 34.66 -19.54
N SER A 216 49.59 34.11 -19.59
CA SER A 216 49.19 32.96 -20.43
C SER A 216 50.06 31.69 -20.48
N LYS A 217 49.96 30.83 -19.45
CA LYS A 217 50.27 29.37 -19.55
C LYS A 217 49.21 28.47 -18.88
N ARG A 218 47.91 28.74 -19.13
CA ARG A 218 46.80 27.88 -18.66
C ARG A 218 45.72 27.61 -19.72
N LEU A 219 46.10 27.60 -21.00
CA LEU A 219 45.23 27.26 -22.15
C LEU A 219 46.00 26.38 -23.16
N SER A 220 46.26 25.12 -22.78
CA SER A 220 46.90 24.13 -23.67
C SER A 220 46.54 22.66 -23.36
N CYS A 221 45.52 22.42 -22.54
CA CYS A 221 44.99 21.09 -22.25
C CYS A 221 43.45 21.10 -22.27
N VAL A 222 42.90 21.50 -23.42
CA VAL A 222 41.47 21.43 -23.76
C VAL A 222 41.39 20.89 -25.18
N ILE A 223 40.36 20.10 -25.49
CA ILE A 223 40.18 19.34 -26.75
C ILE A 223 41.22 18.22 -26.95
N LYS A 224 40.94 17.06 -26.32
CA LYS A 224 41.03 15.78 -27.03
C LYS A 224 39.59 15.38 -27.43
N PRO A 225 39.33 14.87 -28.65
CA PRO A 225 37.98 14.45 -29.04
C PRO A 225 37.54 13.20 -28.25
N PRO A 226 36.23 13.01 -28.01
CA PRO A 226 35.70 11.91 -27.20
C PRO A 226 35.59 10.56 -27.96
N GLU A 227 36.59 10.21 -28.77
CA GLU A 227 36.61 8.98 -29.57
C GLU A 227 37.41 7.83 -28.91
N MET A 228 37.23 7.59 -27.61
CA MET A 228 37.81 6.39 -26.96
C MET A 228 37.08 5.92 -25.67
N GLN A 229 35.75 5.88 -25.68
CA GLN A 229 34.95 5.23 -24.62
C GLN A 229 33.96 4.15 -25.11
N THR A 230 34.24 3.49 -26.24
CA THR A 230 33.62 2.20 -26.59
C THR A 230 34.31 1.02 -25.88
N LYS A 231 34.44 1.09 -24.54
CA LYS A 231 34.99 -0.01 -23.74
C LYS A 231 33.91 -1.06 -23.43
N LYS A 232 34.00 -2.21 -24.13
CA LYS A 232 33.42 -3.50 -23.75
C LYS A 232 31.93 -3.52 -23.32
N GLY A 233 31.05 -3.06 -24.19
CA GLY A 233 29.80 -3.81 -24.36
C GLY A 233 30.13 -5.24 -24.82
N LYS A 234 29.43 -6.27 -24.33
CA LYS A 234 29.57 -7.63 -24.90
C LYS A 234 29.16 -7.59 -26.38
N PHE A 235 30.06 -8.03 -27.26
CA PHE A 235 29.78 -8.11 -28.70
C PHE A 235 28.50 -8.92 -28.95
N GLY A 236 27.47 -8.28 -29.50
CA GLY A 236 26.22 -8.92 -29.93
C GLY A 236 24.92 -8.41 -29.30
N GLU A 237 24.93 -7.69 -28.16
CA GLU A 237 23.68 -7.12 -27.64
C GLU A 237 23.22 -5.89 -28.44
N ALA A 238 22.10 -6.03 -29.16
CA ALA A 238 21.42 -4.90 -29.77
C ALA A 238 20.96 -3.89 -28.68
N PRO A 239 21.06 -2.56 -28.92
CA PRO A 239 20.93 -1.54 -27.89
C PRO A 239 19.63 -1.62 -27.07
N ARG A 240 19.74 -1.31 -25.77
CA ARG A 240 18.61 -1.24 -24.83
C ARG A 240 18.10 0.21 -24.76
N PRO A 241 16.78 0.48 -24.78
CA PRO A 241 16.25 1.87 -24.79
C PRO A 241 16.68 2.75 -23.61
N LYS A 242 17.14 2.13 -22.51
CA LYS A 242 17.54 2.79 -21.27
C LYS A 242 19.00 2.44 -20.87
N GLN A 243 19.84 2.06 -21.84
CA GLN A 243 21.20 1.49 -21.67
C GLN A 243 22.04 2.13 -20.54
N LYS A 244 22.17 3.46 -20.49
CA LYS A 244 22.97 4.13 -19.45
C LYS A 244 22.53 3.84 -18.01
N PHE A 245 21.24 3.60 -17.76
CA PHE A 245 20.78 3.19 -16.42
C PHE A 245 21.14 1.74 -16.11
N TYR A 246 21.13 0.85 -17.12
CA TYR A 246 21.56 -0.54 -16.96
C TYR A 246 23.06 -0.59 -16.62
N GLU A 247 23.89 0.17 -17.33
CA GLU A 247 25.35 0.27 -17.10
C GLU A 247 25.64 0.75 -15.67
N MET A 248 25.08 1.88 -15.24
CA MET A 248 25.28 2.39 -13.87
C MET A 248 24.82 1.41 -12.77
N ILE A 249 23.87 0.51 -13.06
CA ILE A 249 23.44 -0.55 -12.12
C ILE A 249 24.41 -1.74 -12.12
N GLN A 250 24.96 -2.12 -13.27
CA GLN A 250 26.01 -3.16 -13.31
C GLN A 250 27.29 -2.67 -12.62
N ASP A 251 27.75 -1.46 -12.94
CA ASP A 251 28.91 -0.81 -12.30
C ASP A 251 28.75 -0.77 -10.77
N PHE A 252 27.53 -0.50 -10.27
CA PHE A 252 27.26 -0.53 -8.84
C PHE A 252 27.26 -1.96 -8.28
N ARG A 253 26.62 -2.92 -8.96
CA ARG A 253 26.57 -4.34 -8.54
C ARG A 253 27.94 -4.99 -8.47
N GLU A 254 28.89 -4.60 -9.32
CA GLU A 254 30.30 -5.05 -9.24
C GLU A 254 31.01 -4.61 -7.94
N THR A 255 30.46 -3.65 -7.19
CA THR A 255 30.98 -3.21 -5.87
C THR A 255 30.22 -3.79 -4.67
N MET A 256 29.16 -4.59 -4.89
CA MET A 256 28.34 -5.15 -3.81
C MET A 256 28.83 -6.52 -3.35
N GLU A 257 29.01 -6.69 -2.04
CA GLU A 257 29.04 -8.02 -1.42
C GLU A 257 27.61 -8.58 -1.35
N ILE A 258 27.41 -9.84 -1.74
CA ILE A 258 26.12 -10.54 -1.71
C ILE A 258 26.26 -11.80 -0.86
N ILE A 259 25.49 -11.87 0.22
CA ILE A 259 25.48 -12.96 1.19
C ILE A 259 24.05 -13.50 1.28
N PRO A 260 23.64 -14.42 0.38
CA PRO A 260 22.27 -14.89 0.30
C PRO A 260 21.85 -15.65 1.57
N LEU A 261 20.57 -15.57 1.93
CA LEU A 261 20.01 -16.25 3.10
C LEU A 261 20.12 -17.77 2.93
N ALA A 262 20.85 -18.44 3.82
CA ALA A 262 21.10 -19.87 3.72
C ALA A 262 20.01 -20.68 4.43
N PRO A 263 19.69 -21.90 3.95
CA PRO A 263 18.75 -22.79 4.65
C PRO A 263 19.22 -23.21 6.06
N SER A 264 20.46 -22.94 6.44
CA SER A 264 21.03 -23.20 7.77
C SER A 264 20.70 -22.12 8.81
N ASP A 265 20.26 -20.93 8.39
CA ASP A 265 20.29 -19.75 9.25
C ASP A 265 19.24 -19.81 10.37
N LEU A 266 19.56 -19.17 11.50
CA LEU A 266 18.73 -19.17 12.70
C LEU A 266 17.47 -18.32 12.49
N ILE A 267 16.37 -18.75 13.09
CA ILE A 267 15.07 -18.06 13.01
C ILE A 267 14.80 -17.35 14.32
N GLU A 268 14.81 -16.02 14.30
CA GLU A 268 14.56 -15.19 15.48
C GLU A 268 13.04 -14.97 15.73
N PRO A 269 12.53 -15.25 16.94
CA PRO A 269 11.09 -15.24 17.23
C PRO A 269 10.54 -13.83 17.48
N HIS A 270 9.98 -13.23 16.43
CA HIS A 270 9.34 -11.90 16.48
C HIS A 270 7.80 -11.98 16.63
N ARG A 271 7.17 -10.97 17.25
CA ARG A 271 5.69 -10.87 17.31
C ARG A 271 5.11 -10.47 15.95
N ILE A 272 5.74 -9.50 15.29
CA ILE A 272 5.47 -9.14 13.90
C ILE A 272 6.77 -9.40 13.14
N CYS A 273 6.74 -10.30 12.16
CA CYS A 273 7.87 -10.54 11.27
C CYS A 273 7.59 -9.90 9.90
N VAL A 274 8.51 -9.07 9.40
CA VAL A 274 8.42 -8.41 8.11
C VAL A 274 9.52 -8.89 7.18
N CYS A 275 9.11 -9.45 6.05
CA CYS A 275 9.99 -9.99 5.03
C CYS A 275 9.77 -9.30 3.67
N VAL A 276 10.78 -9.35 2.81
CA VAL A 276 10.68 -8.99 1.39
C VAL A 276 11.08 -10.15 0.50
N ARG A 277 10.32 -10.40 -0.57
CA ARG A 277 10.68 -11.32 -1.65
C ARG A 277 10.75 -10.58 -2.98
N LYS A 278 11.93 -10.56 -3.59
CA LYS A 278 12.12 -10.22 -5.01
C LYS A 278 11.75 -11.45 -5.85
N ARG A 279 10.93 -11.26 -6.90
CA ARG A 279 10.75 -12.30 -7.94
C ARG A 279 11.77 -12.10 -9.08
N PRO A 280 12.09 -13.11 -9.89
CA PRO A 280 12.82 -12.92 -11.14
C PRO A 280 12.04 -12.06 -12.14
N LEU A 281 12.77 -11.46 -13.10
CA LEU A 281 12.17 -10.88 -14.31
C LEU A 281 11.47 -11.98 -15.11
N ASN A 282 10.25 -11.71 -15.58
CA ASN A 282 9.47 -12.65 -16.37
C ASN A 282 9.81 -12.54 -17.88
N LYS A 283 9.39 -13.54 -18.67
CA LYS A 283 9.70 -13.60 -20.12
C LYS A 283 9.23 -12.35 -20.90
N GLN A 284 8.14 -11.70 -20.51
CA GLN A 284 7.66 -10.49 -21.18
C GLN A 284 8.53 -9.26 -20.84
N GLU A 285 9.00 -9.15 -19.59
CA GLU A 285 9.91 -8.08 -19.15
C GLU A 285 11.29 -8.22 -19.81
N ILE A 286 11.81 -9.46 -19.87
CA ILE A 286 13.06 -9.80 -20.59
C ILE A 286 12.95 -9.44 -22.07
N ASN A 287 11.85 -9.85 -22.74
CA ASN A 287 11.62 -9.52 -24.15
C ASN A 287 11.48 -8.00 -24.40
N LYS A 288 10.92 -7.24 -23.44
CA LYS A 288 10.85 -5.78 -23.46
C LYS A 288 12.18 -5.08 -23.13
N LYS A 289 13.24 -5.85 -22.79
CA LYS A 289 14.53 -5.34 -22.29
C LYS A 289 14.38 -4.42 -21.06
N GLU A 290 13.43 -4.74 -20.17
CA GLU A 290 13.34 -4.06 -18.88
C GLU A 290 14.61 -4.30 -18.04
N ILE A 291 14.90 -3.35 -17.15
CA ILE A 291 16.09 -3.35 -16.30
C ILE A 291 15.69 -3.83 -14.92
N ASP A 292 16.46 -4.74 -14.33
CA ASP A 292 16.32 -5.07 -12.91
C ASP A 292 16.92 -3.94 -12.05
N VAL A 293 16.08 -3.29 -11.24
CA VAL A 293 16.48 -2.20 -10.33
C VAL A 293 16.53 -2.62 -8.86
N VAL A 294 16.29 -3.90 -8.54
CA VAL A 294 16.22 -4.37 -7.14
C VAL A 294 17.36 -5.34 -6.86
N SER A 295 18.22 -4.99 -5.91
CA SER A 295 19.37 -5.80 -5.49
C SER A 295 19.16 -6.28 -4.07
N VAL A 296 19.32 -7.59 -3.82
CA VAL A 296 19.19 -8.19 -2.50
C VAL A 296 20.56 -8.67 -2.05
N PRO A 297 21.35 -7.86 -1.31
CA PRO A 297 22.65 -8.28 -0.78
C PRO A 297 22.52 -9.30 0.37
N GLY A 298 21.32 -9.54 0.86
CA GLY A 298 21.03 -10.47 1.96
C GLY A 298 21.06 -9.80 3.33
N ARG A 299 21.19 -10.62 4.40
CA ARG A 299 21.13 -10.19 5.81
C ARG A 299 19.91 -9.29 6.16
N GLY A 300 18.76 -9.51 5.51
CA GLY A 300 17.55 -8.70 5.67
C GLY A 300 17.54 -7.40 4.86
N SER A 301 18.67 -6.95 4.32
CA SER A 301 18.77 -5.75 3.49
C SER A 301 18.21 -5.95 2.08
N VAL A 302 17.61 -4.90 1.53
CA VAL A 302 17.14 -4.77 0.14
C VAL A 302 17.50 -3.38 -0.37
N LEU A 303 18.06 -3.28 -1.57
CA LEU A 303 18.44 -2.04 -2.24
C LEU A 303 17.61 -1.82 -3.50
N VAL A 304 17.07 -0.62 -3.68
CA VAL A 304 16.44 -0.18 -4.94
C VAL A 304 17.27 0.94 -5.59
N HIS A 305 17.61 0.73 -6.85
CA HIS A 305 18.30 1.69 -7.70
C HIS A 305 17.29 2.60 -8.40
N GLU A 306 16.72 3.59 -7.70
CA GLU A 306 15.67 4.45 -8.26
C GLU A 306 16.27 5.32 -9.41
N PRO A 307 15.89 5.15 -10.69
CA PRO A 307 16.56 5.83 -11.79
C PRO A 307 16.01 7.24 -11.95
N LYS A 308 16.83 8.25 -11.63
CA LYS A 308 16.44 9.66 -11.62
C LYS A 308 17.19 10.48 -12.66
N GLN A 309 16.67 11.67 -12.93
CA GLN A 309 17.24 12.63 -13.85
C GLN A 309 17.14 14.03 -13.22
N LYS A 310 18.28 14.72 -13.15
CA LYS A 310 18.38 16.10 -12.67
C LYS A 310 17.84 17.09 -13.70
N VAL A 311 17.66 18.35 -13.28
CA VAL A 311 17.14 19.46 -14.12
C VAL A 311 18.07 19.77 -15.31
N ASP A 312 19.38 19.56 -15.17
CA ASP A 312 20.39 19.63 -16.24
C ASP A 312 20.37 18.43 -17.21
N LEU A 313 19.34 17.58 -17.10
CA LEU A 313 19.18 16.30 -17.80
C LEU A 313 20.20 15.21 -17.39
N THR A 314 21.05 15.41 -16.37
CA THR A 314 21.99 14.39 -15.89
C THR A 314 21.25 13.23 -15.23
N LYS A 315 21.36 12.05 -15.84
CA LYS A 315 20.85 10.77 -15.29
C LYS A 315 21.74 10.28 -14.14
N TYR A 316 21.13 9.83 -13.05
CA TYR A 316 21.78 9.27 -11.88
C TYR A 316 20.92 8.17 -11.23
N LEU A 317 21.48 7.41 -10.30
CA LEU A 317 20.74 6.46 -9.46
C LEU A 317 20.59 7.02 -8.06
N ASP A 318 19.39 6.89 -7.49
CA ASP A 318 19.10 7.19 -6.10
C ASP A 318 18.88 5.87 -5.33
N ASN A 319 19.96 5.44 -4.68
CA ASN A 319 20.12 4.09 -4.12
C ASN A 319 19.54 4.01 -2.70
N GLN A 320 18.27 3.62 -2.59
CA GLN A 320 17.56 3.52 -1.30
C GLN A 320 17.65 2.11 -0.73
N VAL A 321 18.27 1.99 0.46
CA VAL A 321 18.41 0.74 1.22
C VAL A 321 17.32 0.63 2.28
N PHE A 322 16.70 -0.55 2.37
CA PHE A 322 15.70 -0.92 3.37
C PHE A 322 16.18 -2.15 4.15
N HIS A 323 15.73 -2.31 5.40
CA HIS A 323 16.21 -3.36 6.31
C HIS A 323 15.05 -4.14 6.95
N PHE A 324 14.82 -5.37 6.50
CA PHE A 324 13.75 -6.27 6.97
C PHE A 324 14.30 -7.33 7.93
N ASP A 325 13.47 -8.28 8.36
CA ASP A 325 13.94 -9.41 9.18
C ASP A 325 14.61 -10.45 8.26
N TYR A 326 13.96 -10.76 7.14
CA TYR A 326 14.50 -11.61 6.09
C TYR A 326 14.27 -10.98 4.71
N SER A 327 15.29 -11.04 3.85
CA SER A 327 15.21 -10.63 2.45
C SER A 327 15.53 -11.82 1.54
N PHE A 328 14.63 -12.09 0.59
CA PHE A 328 14.72 -13.20 -0.35
C PHE A 328 14.96 -12.66 -1.76
N ASP A 329 16.00 -13.17 -2.43
CA ASP A 329 16.35 -12.84 -3.81
C ASP A 329 15.49 -13.59 -4.84
N GLU A 330 15.76 -13.35 -6.13
CA GLU A 330 15.06 -13.98 -7.25
C GLU A 330 15.25 -15.51 -7.38
N THR A 331 16.19 -16.12 -6.65
CA THR A 331 16.46 -17.56 -6.64
C THR A 331 15.70 -18.30 -5.53
N ALA A 332 15.26 -17.58 -4.49
CA ALA A 332 14.61 -18.17 -3.32
C ALA A 332 13.30 -18.91 -3.65
N THR A 333 13.26 -20.21 -3.33
CA THR A 333 12.08 -21.07 -3.55
C THR A 333 10.94 -20.77 -2.57
N ASN A 334 9.74 -21.27 -2.86
CA ASN A 334 8.62 -21.19 -1.92
C ASN A 334 8.94 -21.87 -0.58
N ASP A 335 9.71 -22.96 -0.58
CA ASP A 335 10.13 -23.72 0.60
C ASP A 335 11.05 -22.90 1.51
N LEU A 336 12.02 -22.18 0.91
CA LEU A 336 12.93 -21.30 1.66
C LEU A 336 12.16 -20.13 2.28
N VAL A 337 11.29 -19.47 1.50
CA VAL A 337 10.42 -18.40 2.00
C VAL A 337 9.54 -18.93 3.12
N TYR A 338 8.88 -20.07 2.93
CA TYR A 338 8.01 -20.71 3.90
C TYR A 338 8.72 -21.01 5.23
N LYS A 339 9.95 -21.54 5.17
CA LYS A 339 10.76 -21.87 6.35
C LYS A 339 10.96 -20.69 7.31
N PHE A 340 11.25 -19.50 6.78
CA PHE A 340 11.54 -18.31 7.58
C PHE A 340 10.29 -17.46 7.90
N THR A 341 9.16 -17.67 7.21
CA THR A 341 7.93 -16.86 7.34
C THR A 341 6.80 -17.57 8.10
N ALA A 342 6.21 -18.60 7.50
CA ALA A 342 4.99 -19.24 7.99
C ALA A 342 5.25 -20.50 8.83
N LYS A 343 6.37 -21.21 8.62
CA LYS A 343 6.73 -22.41 9.41
C LYS A 343 6.81 -22.15 10.94
N PRO A 344 7.37 -21.02 11.43
CA PRO A 344 7.39 -20.72 12.88
C PRO A 344 5.99 -20.43 13.43
N LEU A 345 5.09 -19.92 12.59
CA LEU A 345 3.70 -19.63 12.95
C LEU A 345 2.87 -20.91 13.12
N VAL A 346 3.18 -22.00 12.40
CA VAL A 346 2.54 -23.31 12.65
C VAL A 346 2.76 -23.76 14.09
N LYS A 347 4.01 -23.75 14.60
CA LYS A 347 4.29 -24.07 16.01
C LYS A 347 3.50 -23.19 16.99
N SER A 348 3.22 -21.95 16.59
CA SER A 348 2.50 -20.96 17.42
C SER A 348 1.03 -21.33 17.64
N ILE A 349 0.33 -21.88 16.65
CA ILE A 349 -1.08 -22.29 16.85
C ILE A 349 -1.22 -23.49 17.79
N PHE A 350 -0.22 -24.38 17.88
CA PHE A 350 -0.17 -25.44 18.88
C PHE A 350 0.18 -24.93 20.29
N GLU A 351 0.80 -23.75 20.40
CA GLU A 351 1.00 -23.02 21.68
C GLU A 351 -0.26 -22.26 22.13
N GLY A 352 -1.37 -22.36 21.38
CA GLY A 352 -2.62 -21.65 21.66
C GLY A 352 -2.59 -20.18 21.23
N CYS A 353 -1.78 -19.82 20.23
CA CYS A 353 -1.77 -18.50 19.63
C CYS A 353 -2.74 -18.39 18.44
N MET A 354 -3.20 -17.18 18.19
CA MET A 354 -3.67 -16.78 16.85
C MET A 354 -2.42 -16.49 15.99
N ALA A 355 -2.47 -16.88 14.73
CA ALA A 355 -1.39 -16.66 13.78
C ALA A 355 -1.93 -16.13 12.46
N THR A 356 -1.21 -15.21 11.83
CA THR A 356 -1.55 -14.74 10.48
C THR A 356 -0.30 -14.55 9.62
N CYS A 357 -0.33 -15.04 8.39
CA CYS A 357 0.70 -14.73 7.38
C CYS A 357 0.03 -14.13 6.15
N PHE A 358 0.46 -12.94 5.72
CA PHE A 358 -0.13 -12.25 4.56
C PHE A 358 0.91 -11.85 3.51
N ALA A 359 0.60 -12.15 2.25
CA ALA A 359 1.36 -11.68 1.09
C ALA A 359 0.83 -10.31 0.63
N TYR A 360 1.70 -9.33 0.48
CA TYR A 360 1.39 -7.94 0.10
C TYR A 360 2.24 -7.47 -1.09
N GLY A 361 1.77 -6.46 -1.83
CA GLY A 361 2.47 -5.84 -2.97
C GLY A 361 1.60 -5.76 -4.23
N GLN A 362 2.19 -5.32 -5.34
CA GLN A 362 1.47 -5.07 -6.60
C GLN A 362 0.91 -6.35 -7.25
N THR A 363 -0.01 -6.19 -8.20
CA THR A 363 -0.32 -7.26 -9.16
C THR A 363 0.92 -7.66 -9.96
N GLY A 364 1.07 -8.97 -10.15
CA GLY A 364 2.21 -9.56 -10.85
C GLY A 364 3.50 -9.69 -10.02
N SER A 365 3.59 -9.27 -8.75
CA SER A 365 4.82 -9.42 -7.96
C SER A 365 5.08 -10.81 -7.37
N GLY A 366 4.08 -11.68 -7.32
CA GLY A 366 4.23 -13.09 -6.87
C GLY A 366 3.45 -13.50 -5.61
N LYS A 367 2.50 -12.69 -5.14
CA LYS A 367 1.64 -13.01 -3.97
C LYS A 367 0.99 -14.40 -4.08
N THR A 368 0.13 -14.61 -5.08
CA THR A 368 -0.61 -15.87 -5.28
C THR A 368 0.31 -17.05 -5.64
N HIS A 369 1.47 -16.80 -6.26
CA HIS A 369 2.50 -17.83 -6.51
C HIS A 369 3.14 -18.32 -5.19
N THR A 370 3.35 -17.42 -4.24
CA THR A 370 3.90 -17.78 -2.92
C THR A 370 2.85 -18.49 -2.08
N MET A 371 1.63 -17.94 -2.00
CA MET A 371 0.57 -18.48 -1.15
C MET A 371 -0.01 -19.78 -1.72
N GLY A 372 -0.45 -19.78 -2.98
CA GLY A 372 -1.15 -20.90 -3.63
C GLY A 372 -0.30 -21.77 -4.56
N GLY A 373 0.99 -21.49 -4.74
CA GLY A 373 1.92 -22.35 -5.50
C GLY A 373 2.07 -22.00 -7.00
N ASP A 374 3.01 -22.72 -7.64
CA ASP A 374 3.46 -22.54 -9.02
C ASP A 374 2.32 -22.62 -10.05
N PHE A 375 2.42 -21.89 -11.17
CA PHE A 375 1.45 -21.96 -12.28
C PHE A 375 2.02 -22.68 -13.51
N THR A 376 1.37 -23.78 -13.92
CA THR A 376 1.65 -24.51 -15.16
C THR A 376 0.53 -24.24 -16.18
N GLY A 377 0.69 -23.16 -16.96
CA GLY A 377 -0.34 -22.69 -17.89
C GLY A 377 -1.55 -22.15 -17.14
N LYS A 378 -2.70 -22.84 -17.24
CA LYS A 378 -3.93 -22.53 -16.49
C LYS A 378 -4.08 -23.32 -15.18
N GLN A 379 -3.27 -24.36 -14.95
CA GLN A 379 -3.34 -25.15 -13.72
C GLN A 379 -2.38 -24.61 -12.67
N GLN A 380 -2.81 -24.58 -11.40
CA GLN A 380 -1.99 -24.18 -10.26
C GLN A 380 -1.54 -25.43 -9.48
N ASN A 381 -0.23 -25.59 -9.27
CA ASN A 381 0.32 -26.66 -8.46
C ASN A 381 0.27 -26.28 -6.97
N SER A 382 -0.91 -26.44 -6.37
CA SER A 382 -1.18 -26.05 -4.98
C SER A 382 -0.26 -26.70 -3.94
N ALA A 383 0.30 -27.88 -4.23
CA ALA A 383 1.19 -28.60 -3.32
C ALA A 383 2.51 -27.87 -3.02
N LYS A 384 2.87 -26.84 -3.82
CA LYS A 384 4.05 -25.99 -3.59
C LYS A 384 3.75 -24.61 -3.01
N GLY A 385 2.49 -24.32 -2.68
CA GLY A 385 2.12 -23.06 -2.02
C GLY A 385 2.40 -23.09 -0.52
N VAL A 386 2.64 -21.92 0.08
CA VAL A 386 2.66 -21.74 1.55
C VAL A 386 1.40 -22.33 2.20
N TYR A 387 0.24 -22.29 1.53
CA TYR A 387 -0.99 -22.97 1.96
C TYR A 387 -0.80 -24.48 2.21
N ALA A 388 -0.20 -25.21 1.27
CA ALA A 388 0.00 -26.66 1.39
C ALA A 388 1.17 -27.02 2.32
N LEU A 389 2.27 -26.26 2.26
CA LEU A 389 3.42 -26.44 3.14
C LEU A 389 3.02 -26.23 4.62
N ALA A 390 2.17 -25.23 4.91
CA ALA A 390 1.60 -25.04 6.23
C ALA A 390 0.68 -26.19 6.67
N ALA A 391 -0.15 -26.72 5.77
CA ALA A 391 -1.01 -27.87 6.06
C ALA A 391 -0.21 -29.14 6.40
N GLN A 392 0.84 -29.43 5.62
CA GLN A 392 1.76 -30.55 5.87
C GLN A 392 2.40 -30.47 7.27
N ASP A 393 2.98 -29.33 7.64
CA ASP A 393 3.53 -29.16 9.00
C ASP A 393 2.44 -29.25 10.08
N VAL A 394 1.20 -28.80 9.84
CA VAL A 394 0.10 -28.96 10.80
C VAL A 394 -0.19 -30.44 11.07
N PHE A 395 -0.27 -31.29 10.05
CA PHE A 395 -0.49 -32.73 10.27
C PHE A 395 0.74 -33.43 10.89
N VAL A 396 1.96 -33.00 10.56
CA VAL A 396 3.19 -33.44 11.27
C VAL A 396 3.14 -33.06 12.75
N TYR A 397 2.64 -31.87 13.10
CA TYR A 397 2.53 -31.42 14.50
C TYR A 397 1.35 -32.07 15.25
N LEU A 398 0.21 -32.35 14.60
CA LEU A 398 -0.89 -33.13 15.20
C LEU A 398 -0.41 -34.53 15.62
N ASN A 399 0.34 -35.21 14.75
CA ASN A 399 0.92 -36.52 15.02
C ASN A 399 2.14 -36.48 15.99
N HIS A 400 2.61 -35.30 16.39
CA HIS A 400 3.79 -35.16 17.24
C HIS A 400 3.42 -35.38 18.72
N ARG A 401 4.04 -36.38 19.37
CA ARG A 401 3.78 -36.81 20.77
C ARG A 401 3.54 -35.71 21.82
N ARG A 402 4.25 -34.58 21.74
CA ARG A 402 4.08 -33.36 22.58
C ARG A 402 2.67 -32.74 22.57
N TYR A 403 1.88 -32.97 21.51
CA TYR A 403 0.57 -32.36 21.30
C TYR A 403 -0.57 -33.40 21.24
N ALA A 404 -0.24 -34.70 21.18
CA ALA A 404 -1.22 -35.79 21.13
C ALA A 404 -2.13 -35.85 22.38
N ASN A 405 -1.70 -35.28 23.51
CA ASN A 405 -2.50 -35.16 24.73
C ASN A 405 -3.45 -33.95 24.74
N LEU A 406 -3.47 -33.12 23.68
CA LEU A 406 -4.38 -31.98 23.55
C LEU A 406 -5.69 -32.32 22.81
N ASP A 407 -5.78 -33.53 22.24
CA ASP A 407 -6.95 -34.04 21.51
C ASP A 407 -7.50 -33.02 20.48
N LEU A 408 -6.63 -32.64 19.53
CA LEU A 408 -6.87 -31.57 18.56
C LEU A 408 -7.38 -32.13 17.22
N SER A 409 -8.43 -31.51 16.71
CA SER A 409 -8.99 -31.69 15.38
C SER A 409 -8.71 -30.46 14.51
N ALA A 410 -8.34 -30.68 13.25
CA ALA A 410 -8.14 -29.62 12.26
C ALA A 410 -9.41 -29.38 11.44
N PHE A 411 -9.72 -28.10 11.27
CA PHE A 411 -10.81 -27.60 10.42
C PHE A 411 -10.23 -26.57 9.45
N VAL A 412 -10.74 -26.55 8.21
CA VAL A 412 -10.30 -25.61 7.18
C VAL A 412 -11.49 -24.87 6.60
N SER A 413 -11.34 -23.55 6.48
CA SER A 413 -12.25 -22.69 5.73
C SER A 413 -11.47 -21.87 4.71
N PHE A 414 -12.08 -21.54 3.57
CA PHE A 414 -11.43 -20.76 2.51
C PHE A 414 -12.45 -19.79 1.92
N PHE A 415 -12.17 -18.49 1.96
CA PHE A 415 -13.09 -17.46 1.50
C PHE A 415 -12.37 -16.30 0.80
N GLU A 416 -13.10 -15.57 -0.03
CA GLU A 416 -12.63 -14.33 -0.64
C GLU A 416 -13.40 -13.11 -0.11
N ILE A 417 -12.68 -12.00 0.10
CA ILE A 417 -13.26 -10.68 0.32
C ILE A 417 -13.20 -9.94 -1.02
N TYR A 418 -14.37 -9.68 -1.58
CA TYR A 418 -14.56 -9.10 -2.91
C TYR A 418 -15.62 -7.99 -2.87
N ASN A 419 -15.29 -6.80 -3.36
CA ASN A 419 -16.16 -5.62 -3.36
C ASN A 419 -16.89 -5.42 -2.00
N GLY A 420 -16.11 -5.40 -0.92
CA GLY A 420 -16.54 -5.21 0.47
C GLY A 420 -17.30 -6.37 1.11
N LYS A 421 -17.65 -7.41 0.35
CA LYS A 421 -18.46 -8.56 0.78
C LYS A 421 -17.58 -9.79 0.92
N VAL A 422 -18.02 -10.76 1.72
CA VAL A 422 -17.34 -12.05 1.91
C VAL A 422 -18.08 -13.14 1.15
N TYR A 423 -17.34 -14.02 0.49
CA TYR A 423 -17.86 -15.14 -0.29
C TYR A 423 -17.07 -16.42 0.05
N ASP A 424 -17.79 -17.49 0.39
CA ASP A 424 -17.19 -18.78 0.71
C ASP A 424 -16.67 -19.48 -0.57
N LEU A 425 -15.37 -19.76 -0.66
CA LEU A 425 -14.79 -20.37 -1.85
C LEU A 425 -15.05 -21.88 -1.92
N LEU A 426 -15.34 -22.52 -0.78
CA LEU A 426 -15.69 -23.94 -0.67
C LEU A 426 -17.18 -24.11 -1.01
N ASN A 427 -18.05 -23.31 -0.38
CA ASN A 427 -19.49 -23.32 -0.59
C ASN A 427 -19.93 -22.47 -1.80
N LYS A 428 -19.36 -22.75 -2.99
CA LYS A 428 -19.82 -22.25 -4.30
C LYS A 428 -19.98 -20.71 -4.40
N LYS A 429 -19.18 -19.93 -3.68
CA LYS A 429 -19.31 -18.46 -3.52
C LYS A 429 -20.61 -18.02 -2.86
N SER A 430 -21.09 -18.76 -1.85
CA SER A 430 -22.17 -18.29 -0.98
C SER A 430 -21.75 -17.00 -0.27
N LYS A 431 -22.54 -15.94 -0.41
CA LYS A 431 -22.27 -14.63 0.22
C LYS A 431 -22.53 -14.69 1.73
N LEU A 432 -21.50 -14.40 2.52
CA LEU A 432 -21.53 -14.45 3.97
C LEU A 432 -21.80 -13.07 4.60
N ARG A 433 -22.07 -13.06 5.92
CA ARG A 433 -22.19 -11.83 6.73
C ARG A 433 -21.06 -11.75 7.74
N VAL A 434 -20.47 -10.57 7.92
CA VAL A 434 -19.48 -10.32 8.98
C VAL A 434 -20.17 -9.52 10.08
N LEU A 435 -20.25 -10.10 11.27
CA LEU A 435 -20.82 -9.49 12.47
C LEU A 435 -19.73 -9.35 13.55
N GLU A 436 -20.01 -8.54 14.57
CA GLU A 436 -19.18 -8.33 15.74
C GLU A 436 -20.04 -8.63 16.97
N ASP A 437 -19.54 -9.41 17.93
CA ASP A 437 -20.28 -9.77 19.14
C ASP A 437 -20.08 -8.78 20.30
N ASP A 438 -20.76 -9.00 21.42
CA ASP A 438 -20.68 -8.21 22.65
C ASP A 438 -19.25 -8.18 23.25
N ARG A 439 -18.43 -9.17 22.90
CA ARG A 439 -17.02 -9.33 23.29
C ARG A 439 -16.07 -8.80 22.22
N GLN A 440 -16.59 -8.04 21.24
CA GLN A 440 -15.88 -7.46 20.10
C GLN A 440 -15.12 -8.47 19.23
N GLN A 441 -15.47 -9.76 19.26
CA GLN A 441 -14.91 -10.74 18.35
C GLN A 441 -15.64 -10.65 17.01
N VAL A 442 -14.90 -10.72 15.91
CA VAL A 442 -15.49 -10.63 14.57
C VAL A 442 -15.78 -12.03 14.04
N GLN A 443 -17.05 -12.30 13.76
CA GLN A 443 -17.54 -13.61 13.32
C GLN A 443 -18.04 -13.55 11.87
N VAL A 444 -17.59 -14.49 11.03
CA VAL A 444 -18.05 -14.65 9.65
C VAL A 444 -19.21 -15.66 9.63
N VAL A 445 -20.43 -15.15 9.76
CA VAL A 445 -21.63 -15.96 9.91
C VAL A 445 -21.97 -16.69 8.60
N GLY A 446 -22.02 -18.02 8.69
CA GLY A 446 -22.28 -18.93 7.57
C GLY A 446 -21.04 -19.45 6.86
N LEU A 447 -19.83 -19.15 7.34
CA LEU A 447 -18.57 -19.71 6.82
C LEU A 447 -18.50 -21.22 7.08
N GLU A 448 -18.12 -22.00 6.06
CA GLU A 448 -17.99 -23.45 6.19
C GLU A 448 -16.61 -23.82 6.78
N GLU A 449 -16.62 -24.36 8.01
CA GLU A 449 -15.44 -25.00 8.63
C GLU A 449 -15.48 -26.51 8.35
N VAL A 450 -14.71 -26.95 7.36
CA VAL A 450 -14.66 -28.38 6.96
C VAL A 450 -13.61 -29.12 7.77
N TYR A 451 -14.03 -30.17 8.48
CA TYR A 451 -13.13 -31.09 9.18
C TYR A 451 -12.22 -31.84 8.20
N VAL A 452 -10.93 -31.93 8.51
CA VAL A 452 -9.90 -32.53 7.64
C VAL A 452 -9.02 -33.52 8.40
N THR A 453 -8.70 -34.64 7.76
CA THR A 453 -7.94 -35.74 8.39
C THR A 453 -6.53 -35.93 7.84
N THR A 454 -6.26 -35.39 6.64
CA THR A 454 -4.98 -35.52 5.93
C THR A 454 -4.59 -34.20 5.25
N GLU A 455 -3.31 -34.00 4.96
CA GLU A 455 -2.85 -32.88 4.14
C GLU A 455 -3.40 -32.92 2.72
N GLU A 456 -3.64 -34.11 2.14
CA GLU A 456 -4.27 -34.24 0.82
C GLU A 456 -5.68 -33.65 0.80
N ASP A 457 -6.47 -33.79 1.88
CA ASP A 457 -7.79 -33.17 1.98
C ASP A 457 -7.68 -31.64 1.90
N VAL A 458 -6.73 -31.04 2.63
CA VAL A 458 -6.49 -29.60 2.57
C VAL A 458 -6.03 -29.16 1.17
N ILE A 459 -5.19 -29.95 0.50
CA ILE A 459 -4.74 -29.66 -0.88
C ILE A 459 -5.92 -29.71 -1.86
N LYS A 460 -6.85 -30.67 -1.74
CA LYS A 460 -8.10 -30.72 -2.55
C LYS A 460 -8.96 -29.47 -2.31
N MET A 461 -9.06 -29.01 -1.07
CA MET A 461 -9.84 -27.81 -0.71
C MET A 461 -9.18 -26.51 -1.22
N ILE A 462 -7.84 -26.41 -1.17
CA ILE A 462 -7.09 -25.31 -1.79
C ILE A 462 -7.32 -25.29 -3.31
N GLN A 463 -7.22 -26.44 -3.99
CA GLN A 463 -7.47 -26.54 -5.43
C GLN A 463 -8.90 -26.12 -5.79
N THR A 464 -9.89 -26.60 -5.04
CA THR A 464 -11.31 -26.27 -5.22
C THR A 464 -11.56 -24.77 -5.03
N GLY A 465 -11.04 -24.19 -3.96
CA GLY A 465 -11.18 -22.75 -3.69
C GLY A 465 -10.42 -21.86 -4.68
N SER A 466 -9.24 -22.26 -5.14
CA SER A 466 -8.50 -21.56 -6.21
C SER A 466 -9.24 -21.60 -7.55
N ALA A 467 -9.84 -22.75 -7.91
CA ALA A 467 -10.66 -22.88 -9.11
C ALA A 467 -11.93 -22.02 -9.02
N SER A 468 -12.61 -22.05 -7.87
CA SER A 468 -13.74 -21.17 -7.54
C SER A 468 -13.35 -19.69 -7.69
N ARG A 469 -12.28 -19.24 -7.04
CA ARG A 469 -11.74 -17.87 -7.14
C ARG A 469 -11.46 -17.45 -8.58
N THR A 470 -10.85 -18.33 -9.39
CA THR A 470 -10.44 -18.03 -10.78
C THR A 470 -11.61 -17.98 -11.77
N SER A 471 -12.75 -18.60 -11.46
CA SER A 471 -13.88 -18.76 -12.40
C SER A 471 -14.67 -17.48 -12.74
N GLY A 472 -14.24 -16.30 -12.28
CA GLY A 472 -14.97 -15.03 -12.42
C GLY A 472 -14.93 -14.37 -13.81
N GLN A 473 -13.76 -14.29 -14.45
CA GLN A 473 -13.59 -13.66 -15.78
C GLN A 473 -12.47 -14.31 -16.60
N THR A 474 -12.52 -14.15 -17.92
CA THR A 474 -11.78 -14.94 -18.93
C THR A 474 -10.27 -14.65 -19.07
N SER A 475 -9.62 -13.99 -18.11
CA SER A 475 -8.15 -13.85 -18.08
C SER A 475 -7.55 -14.23 -16.72
N ALA A 476 -6.58 -15.14 -16.73
CA ALA A 476 -6.06 -15.80 -15.53
C ALA A 476 -5.35 -14.87 -14.51
N ASN A 477 -5.04 -13.63 -14.90
CA ASN A 477 -4.38 -12.63 -14.06
C ASN A 477 -5.37 -11.61 -13.44
N ALA A 478 -6.68 -11.71 -13.72
CA ALA A 478 -7.65 -10.66 -13.39
C ALA A 478 -8.44 -10.84 -12.08
N ASN A 479 -8.62 -12.06 -11.55
CA ASN A 479 -9.45 -12.24 -10.35
C ASN A 479 -8.65 -12.29 -9.04
N SER A 480 -7.43 -12.87 -9.04
CA SER A 480 -6.55 -12.89 -7.85
C SER A 480 -5.95 -11.53 -7.51
N SER A 481 -5.81 -10.66 -8.50
CA SER A 481 -5.43 -9.25 -8.34
C SER A 481 -6.52 -8.41 -7.67
N ARG A 482 -7.79 -8.83 -7.71
CA ARG A 482 -8.96 -8.02 -7.32
C ARG A 482 -9.75 -8.54 -6.11
N SER A 483 -9.32 -9.66 -5.53
CA SER A 483 -9.95 -10.30 -4.37
C SER A 483 -8.89 -10.64 -3.33
N HIS A 484 -9.15 -10.37 -2.04
CA HIS A 484 -8.31 -10.90 -0.96
C HIS A 484 -8.78 -12.31 -0.65
N ALA A 485 -7.92 -13.32 -0.69
CA ALA A 485 -8.28 -14.69 -0.33
C ALA A 485 -7.66 -15.08 1.01
N ILE A 486 -8.48 -15.62 1.91
CA ILE A 486 -8.11 -16.03 3.26
C ILE A 486 -8.41 -17.52 3.40
N LEU A 487 -7.36 -18.33 3.47
CA LEU A 487 -7.43 -19.72 3.93
C LEU A 487 -7.19 -19.72 5.44
N GLN A 488 -8.07 -20.36 6.23
CA GLN A 488 -7.85 -20.54 7.67
C GLN A 488 -7.69 -22.02 7.99
N ILE A 489 -6.67 -22.32 8.80
CA ILE A 489 -6.51 -23.62 9.45
C ILE A 489 -6.80 -23.40 10.94
N VAL A 490 -7.87 -24.03 11.43
CA VAL A 490 -8.38 -23.88 12.80
C VAL A 490 -8.14 -25.18 13.55
N LEU A 491 -7.49 -25.09 14.71
CA LEU A 491 -7.34 -26.20 15.64
C LEU A 491 -8.38 -26.04 16.74
N ARG A 492 -9.27 -27.03 16.83
CA ARG A 492 -10.26 -27.16 17.91
C ARG A 492 -9.92 -28.37 18.77
N ARG A 493 -10.16 -28.32 20.07
CA ARG A 493 -10.10 -29.52 20.91
C ARG A 493 -11.39 -30.31 20.76
N ASN A 494 -11.32 -31.63 20.90
CA ASN A 494 -12.49 -32.50 20.98
C ASN A 494 -13.14 -32.48 22.38
N ASP A 495 -12.72 -31.56 23.26
CA ASP A 495 -13.30 -31.31 24.58
C ASP A 495 -14.60 -30.48 24.53
N ARG A 496 -15.07 -30.05 25.70
CA ARG A 496 -16.41 -29.46 25.93
C ARG A 496 -16.75 -28.34 24.92
N ALA A 497 -17.61 -28.68 23.96
CA ALA A 497 -18.10 -27.80 22.90
C ALA A 497 -17.05 -27.31 21.87
N THR A 498 -16.11 -28.16 21.47
CA THR A 498 -15.20 -27.93 20.33
C THR A 498 -14.34 -26.66 20.45
N THR A 499 -13.70 -26.49 21.61
CA THR A 499 -13.07 -25.23 22.00
C THR A 499 -11.97 -24.80 21.03
N LEU A 500 -11.95 -23.52 20.66
CA LEU A 500 -10.92 -22.95 19.79
C LEU A 500 -9.57 -22.95 20.53
N HIS A 501 -8.62 -23.72 20.03
CA HIS A 501 -7.25 -23.77 20.56
C HIS A 501 -6.32 -22.82 19.78
N GLY A 502 -6.34 -22.88 18.45
CA GLY A 502 -5.47 -22.07 17.58
C GLY A 502 -6.10 -21.77 16.23
N LYS A 503 -5.69 -20.68 15.58
CA LYS A 503 -6.21 -20.23 14.27
C LYS A 503 -5.06 -19.66 13.45
N PHE A 504 -4.74 -20.26 12.31
CA PHE A 504 -3.75 -19.73 11.35
C PHE A 504 -4.47 -19.19 10.12
N SER A 505 -4.44 -17.88 9.90
CA SER A 505 -4.97 -17.25 8.68
C SER A 505 -3.85 -17.02 7.67
N LEU A 506 -3.97 -17.60 6.49
CA LEU A 506 -3.03 -17.47 5.38
C LEU A 506 -3.69 -16.62 4.29
N VAL A 507 -3.16 -15.43 4.03
CA VAL A 507 -3.84 -14.38 3.25
C VAL A 507 -3.07 -14.04 1.97
N ASP A 508 -3.73 -14.17 0.82
CA ASP A 508 -3.29 -13.64 -0.46
C ASP A 508 -4.08 -12.35 -0.74
N LEU A 509 -3.48 -11.19 -0.45
CA LEU A 509 -4.15 -9.90 -0.65
C LEU A 509 -4.31 -9.56 -2.14
N ALA A 510 -5.19 -8.60 -2.43
CA ALA A 510 -5.33 -7.97 -3.74
C ALA A 510 -4.08 -7.13 -4.12
N GLY A 511 -4.05 -6.59 -5.34
CA GLY A 511 -3.03 -5.64 -5.81
C GLY A 511 -3.05 -4.30 -5.05
N ASN A 512 -1.90 -3.64 -4.94
CA ASN A 512 -1.76 -2.30 -4.36
C ASN A 512 -1.48 -1.19 -5.41
N GLU A 513 -1.71 -1.49 -6.69
CA GLU A 513 -1.73 -0.53 -7.78
C GLU A 513 -2.87 0.50 -7.67
N ARG A 514 -2.71 1.64 -8.36
CA ARG A 514 -3.62 2.79 -8.27
C ARG A 514 -4.75 2.69 -9.31
N GLY A 515 -5.85 3.40 -9.05
CA GLY A 515 -6.95 3.55 -10.02
C GLY A 515 -6.55 4.18 -11.36
N THR A 516 -5.45 4.93 -11.40
CA THR A 516 -4.83 5.48 -12.63
C THR A 516 -4.31 4.42 -13.59
N ASP A 517 -4.08 3.20 -13.09
CA ASP A 517 -3.32 2.16 -13.78
C ASP A 517 -4.27 1.16 -14.49
N VAL A 518 -5.57 1.36 -14.29
CA VAL A 518 -6.67 0.57 -14.86
C VAL A 518 -6.95 1.06 -16.28
N SER A 519 -6.59 0.27 -17.30
CA SER A 519 -6.77 0.62 -18.72
C SER A 519 -8.23 0.61 -19.21
N SER A 520 -9.20 0.36 -18.32
CA SER A 520 -10.63 0.21 -18.65
C SER A 520 -11.49 1.11 -17.77
N ASN A 521 -12.06 2.18 -18.35
CA ASN A 521 -12.93 3.14 -17.68
C ASN A 521 -14.33 2.60 -17.32
N ASP A 522 -14.47 1.28 -17.13
CA ASP A 522 -15.74 0.68 -16.72
C ASP A 522 -16.02 0.95 -15.23
N ARG A 523 -17.28 1.31 -14.94
CA ARG A 523 -17.75 1.66 -13.60
C ARG A 523 -17.64 0.49 -12.63
N SER A 524 -17.77 -0.76 -13.08
CA SER A 524 -17.62 -1.91 -12.17
C SER A 524 -16.18 -2.02 -11.69
N THR A 525 -15.21 -1.92 -12.61
CA THR A 525 -13.78 -2.02 -12.30
C THR A 525 -13.29 -0.83 -11.48
N LEU A 526 -13.83 0.38 -11.70
CA LEU A 526 -13.48 1.55 -10.87
C LEU A 526 -13.94 1.41 -9.41
N VAL A 527 -15.17 0.92 -9.18
CA VAL A 527 -15.69 0.66 -7.82
C VAL A 527 -14.89 -0.44 -7.12
N GLU A 528 -14.57 -1.51 -7.85
CA GLU A 528 -13.73 -2.62 -7.40
C GLU A 528 -12.31 -2.15 -7.00
N THR A 529 -11.64 -1.35 -7.83
CA THR A 529 -10.31 -0.78 -7.53
C THR A 529 -10.34 0.21 -6.37
N ALA A 530 -11.42 1.00 -6.22
CA ALA A 530 -11.60 1.88 -5.07
C ALA A 530 -11.75 1.08 -3.76
N GLU A 531 -12.49 -0.03 -3.78
CA GLU A 531 -12.68 -0.87 -2.59
C GLU A 531 -11.42 -1.66 -2.18
N ILE A 532 -10.66 -2.14 -3.17
CA ILE A 532 -9.32 -2.71 -2.94
C ILE A 532 -8.44 -1.68 -2.23
N ASN A 533 -8.34 -0.47 -2.77
CA ASN A 533 -7.54 0.60 -2.18
C ASN A 533 -8.06 1.01 -0.78
N ARG A 534 -9.38 1.08 -0.55
CA ARG A 534 -9.97 1.33 0.77
C ARG A 534 -9.56 0.26 1.80
N SER A 535 -9.61 -1.01 1.43
CA SER A 535 -9.24 -2.11 2.33
C SER A 535 -7.74 -2.17 2.66
N LEU A 536 -6.86 -1.84 1.69
CA LEU A 536 -5.42 -1.77 1.93
C LEU A 536 -5.02 -0.51 2.70
N LEU A 537 -5.69 0.62 2.47
CA LEU A 537 -5.52 1.84 3.28
C LEU A 537 -5.98 1.61 4.73
N ALA A 538 -7.13 0.97 4.93
CA ALA A 538 -7.60 0.59 6.26
C ALA A 538 -6.58 -0.31 6.99
N LEU A 539 -6.03 -1.32 6.31
CA LEU A 539 -5.00 -2.19 6.87
C LEU A 539 -3.73 -1.42 7.26
N LYS A 540 -3.31 -0.48 6.41
CA LYS A 540 -2.17 0.42 6.69
C LYS A 540 -2.43 1.30 7.91
N GLU A 541 -3.60 1.91 8.04
CA GLU A 541 -3.92 2.79 9.17
C GLU A 541 -4.12 2.01 10.48
N CYS A 542 -4.65 0.78 10.43
CA CYS A 542 -4.68 -0.11 11.60
C CYS A 542 -3.28 -0.44 12.10
N ILE A 543 -2.37 -0.82 11.19
CA ILE A 543 -0.96 -1.09 11.49
C ILE A 543 -0.24 0.16 12.02
N ARG A 544 -0.49 1.35 11.43
CA ARG A 544 0.08 2.62 11.91
C ARG A 544 -0.40 3.00 13.31
N SER A 545 -1.70 2.86 13.61
CA SER A 545 -2.23 3.18 14.94
C SER A 545 -1.78 2.16 16.00
N LEU A 546 -1.61 0.88 15.64
CA LEU A 546 -0.98 -0.11 16.50
C LEU A 546 0.46 0.29 16.88
N GLY A 547 1.24 0.83 15.94
CA GLY A 547 2.61 1.28 16.18
C GLY A 547 2.74 2.52 17.06
N LYS A 548 1.80 3.46 16.91
CA LYS A 548 1.68 4.62 17.79
C LYS A 548 1.05 4.29 19.16
N ASN A 549 0.73 3.02 19.44
CA ASN A 549 -0.02 2.57 20.61
C ASN A 549 -1.30 3.40 20.85
N SER A 550 -2.01 3.77 19.79
CA SER A 550 -3.21 4.61 19.88
C SER A 550 -4.40 3.84 20.44
N ASP A 551 -5.11 4.43 21.42
CA ASP A 551 -6.23 3.78 22.14
C ASP A 551 -7.34 3.29 21.19
N HIS A 552 -7.59 4.03 20.10
CA HIS A 552 -8.50 3.61 19.04
C HIS A 552 -7.73 3.19 17.78
N ILE A 553 -7.87 1.92 17.41
CA ILE A 553 -7.35 1.36 16.15
C ILE A 553 -8.53 1.10 15.20
N PRO A 554 -8.55 1.69 13.98
CA PRO A 554 -9.75 1.82 13.14
C PRO A 554 -10.13 0.56 12.35
N PHE A 555 -10.18 -0.61 13.01
CA PHE A 555 -10.45 -1.90 12.37
C PHE A 555 -11.78 -1.96 11.60
N ARG A 556 -12.76 -1.11 11.94
CA ARG A 556 -14.07 -1.10 11.29
C ARG A 556 -14.09 -0.45 9.89
N MET A 557 -13.00 0.19 9.45
CA MET A 557 -12.89 0.89 8.15
C MET A 557 -13.00 -0.02 6.91
N SER A 558 -12.76 -1.33 7.04
CA SER A 558 -12.95 -2.29 5.95
C SER A 558 -13.33 -3.68 6.44
N THR A 559 -13.94 -4.49 5.57
CA THR A 559 -14.27 -5.90 5.88
C THR A 559 -13.01 -6.73 6.13
N LEU A 560 -11.90 -6.44 5.43
CA LEU A 560 -10.60 -7.08 5.63
C LEU A 560 -10.06 -6.83 7.06
N THR A 561 -10.05 -5.58 7.50
CA THR A 561 -9.56 -5.20 8.83
C THR A 561 -10.47 -5.67 9.96
N LYS A 562 -11.78 -5.80 9.72
CA LYS A 562 -12.69 -6.48 10.66
C LYS A 562 -12.30 -7.96 10.82
N VAL A 563 -12.22 -8.71 9.72
CA VAL A 563 -11.90 -10.16 9.74
C VAL A 563 -10.53 -10.45 10.35
N LEU A 564 -9.54 -9.56 10.16
CA LEU A 564 -8.19 -9.74 10.70
C LEU A 564 -7.99 -9.15 12.12
N ARG A 565 -9.03 -8.57 12.77
CA ARG A 565 -8.92 -7.87 14.07
C ARG A 565 -8.16 -8.68 15.13
N ASP A 566 -8.59 -9.92 15.37
CA ASP A 566 -8.00 -10.82 16.37
C ASP A 566 -6.49 -11.04 16.16
N SER A 567 -6.04 -11.01 14.89
CA SER A 567 -4.66 -11.25 14.48
C SER A 567 -3.71 -10.11 14.84
N PHE A 568 -4.23 -8.93 15.17
CA PHE A 568 -3.42 -7.76 15.54
C PHE A 568 -3.54 -7.40 17.02
N ILE A 569 -4.73 -7.53 17.63
CA ILE A 569 -4.96 -7.09 19.01
C ILE A 569 -4.49 -8.12 20.05
N GLY A 570 -4.55 -9.43 19.75
CA GLY A 570 -4.29 -10.47 20.76
C GLY A 570 -2.86 -10.47 21.33
N GLU A 571 -2.73 -10.60 22.66
CA GLU A 571 -1.45 -10.86 23.36
C GLU A 571 -0.77 -12.11 22.79
N LYS A 572 -1.56 -13.19 22.65
CA LYS A 572 -1.17 -14.44 22.00
C LYS A 572 -1.40 -14.38 20.48
N SER A 573 -1.03 -13.28 19.82
CA SER A 573 -1.03 -13.18 18.36
C SER A 573 0.38 -13.01 17.81
N ARG A 574 0.71 -13.74 16.74
CA ARG A 574 1.96 -13.61 15.96
C ARG A 574 1.62 -13.44 14.48
N THR A 575 2.26 -12.49 13.82
CA THR A 575 1.93 -12.10 12.44
C THR A 575 3.17 -12.03 11.56
N CYS A 576 3.09 -12.51 10.32
CA CYS A 576 4.14 -12.38 9.32
C CYS A 576 3.63 -11.67 8.05
N MET A 577 4.35 -10.66 7.60
CA MET A 577 4.12 -9.94 6.34
C MET A 577 5.18 -10.33 5.31
N ILE A 578 4.76 -10.86 4.16
CA ILE A 578 5.67 -11.16 3.04
C ILE A 578 5.42 -10.14 1.92
N SER A 579 6.36 -9.22 1.76
CA SER A 579 6.28 -8.10 0.82
C SER A 579 6.88 -8.47 -0.54
N MET A 580 6.02 -8.67 -1.53
CA MET A 580 6.39 -9.16 -2.86
C MET A 580 6.69 -8.00 -3.80
N VAL A 581 7.92 -7.92 -4.32
CA VAL A 581 8.38 -6.82 -5.19
C VAL A 581 8.72 -7.27 -6.60
N SER A 582 8.33 -6.45 -7.59
CA SER A 582 8.70 -6.65 -9.00
C SER A 582 10.07 -5.99 -9.28
N PRO A 583 11.03 -6.71 -9.88
CA PRO A 583 12.38 -6.18 -10.15
C PRO A 583 12.44 -5.14 -11.27
N GLY A 584 11.46 -5.14 -12.18
CA GLY A 584 11.50 -4.32 -13.40
C GLY A 584 11.44 -2.82 -13.11
N MET A 585 12.25 -2.05 -13.83
CA MET A 585 12.38 -0.59 -13.74
C MET A 585 11.02 0.13 -13.91
N ALA A 586 10.15 -0.36 -14.78
CA ALA A 586 8.78 0.14 -14.94
C ALA A 586 7.87 -0.07 -13.70
N SER A 587 8.26 -0.96 -12.77
CA SER A 587 7.58 -1.21 -11.49
C SER A 587 8.26 -0.52 -10.30
N CYS A 588 9.27 0.32 -10.53
CA CYS A 588 10.07 0.93 -9.45
C CYS A 588 9.21 1.68 -8.41
N GLU A 589 8.20 2.45 -8.85
CA GLU A 589 7.36 3.22 -7.92
C GLU A 589 6.51 2.31 -6.99
N TYR A 590 5.88 1.26 -7.54
CA TYR A 590 5.11 0.30 -6.73
C TYR A 590 5.99 -0.48 -5.76
N THR A 591 7.20 -0.85 -6.19
CA THR A 591 8.22 -1.47 -5.34
C THR A 591 8.60 -0.52 -4.20
N MET A 592 8.90 0.75 -4.49
CA MET A 592 9.20 1.76 -3.46
C MET A 592 8.04 1.99 -2.48
N ASN A 593 6.81 2.06 -2.98
CA ASN A 593 5.60 2.19 -2.13
C ASN A 593 5.36 0.94 -1.27
N THR A 594 5.69 -0.24 -1.79
CA THR A 594 5.58 -1.52 -1.07
C THR A 594 6.61 -1.63 0.04
N LEU A 595 7.89 -1.31 -0.25
CA LEU A 595 8.98 -1.32 0.72
C LEU A 595 8.77 -0.27 1.82
N ARG A 596 8.46 0.98 1.46
CA ARG A 596 8.14 2.07 2.41
C ARG A 596 6.88 1.80 3.25
N TYR A 597 6.07 0.80 2.94
CA TYR A 597 4.97 0.36 3.80
C TYR A 597 5.42 -0.77 4.74
N ALA A 598 6.12 -1.77 4.22
CA ALA A 598 6.72 -2.85 5.02
C ALA A 598 7.67 -2.31 6.11
N ASP A 599 8.46 -1.27 5.79
CA ASP A 599 9.39 -0.61 6.71
C ASP A 599 8.66 -0.08 7.97
N ARG A 600 7.54 0.64 7.77
CA ARG A 600 6.62 1.10 8.83
C ARG A 600 5.89 -0.02 9.58
N VAL A 601 5.79 -1.22 9.00
CA VAL A 601 5.26 -2.42 9.69
C VAL A 601 6.35 -3.04 10.58
N LYS A 602 7.63 -2.77 10.32
CA LYS A 602 8.75 -3.24 11.15
C LYS A 602 8.99 -2.35 12.37
N GLU A 603 8.83 -1.03 12.24
CA GLU A 603 8.93 -0.06 13.34
C GLU A 603 8.04 -0.40 14.56
N LEU A 604 6.96 -1.15 14.33
CA LEU A 604 6.06 -1.68 15.36
C LEU A 604 6.78 -2.51 16.43
N ASN A 605 7.86 -3.21 16.08
CA ASN A 605 8.60 -4.07 17.00
C ASN A 605 9.40 -3.26 18.05
N GLY A 606 9.63 -1.96 17.85
CA GLY A 606 10.54 -1.15 18.67
C GLY A 606 10.00 -0.68 20.03
N HIS A 607 8.69 -0.66 20.24
CA HIS A 607 8.07 0.12 21.34
C HIS A 607 7.87 -0.64 22.68
N SER A 608 8.66 -1.68 22.93
CA SER A 608 8.66 -2.41 24.23
C SER A 608 9.51 -1.73 25.31
N LYS A 609 9.17 -0.47 25.69
CA LYS A 609 9.57 0.30 26.90
C LYS A 609 11.02 0.22 27.45
N ALA A 610 12.01 -0.27 26.70
CA ALA A 610 13.36 -0.57 27.22
C ALA A 610 14.51 0.19 26.51
N SER A 611 14.23 0.94 25.44
CA SER A 611 15.26 1.49 24.54
C SER A 611 15.65 2.97 24.78
N GLU A 612 15.12 3.63 25.83
CA GLU A 612 15.52 5.00 26.18
C GLU A 612 16.80 5.07 27.03
N ALA A 613 17.21 3.96 27.66
CA ALA A 613 18.36 3.92 28.57
C ALA A 613 19.74 3.92 27.87
N ALA A 614 19.80 4.00 26.54
CA ALA A 614 20.99 3.71 25.74
C ALA A 614 21.46 4.87 24.81
N LYS A 615 21.19 6.14 25.18
CA LYS A 615 21.79 7.33 24.56
C LYS A 615 21.86 8.50 25.54
N ALA A 616 22.97 8.62 26.26
CA ALA A 616 23.29 9.75 27.12
C ALA A 616 24.79 10.09 27.02
N GLN A 617 25.13 11.38 27.02
CA GLN A 617 26.47 11.96 26.83
C GLN A 617 26.98 11.76 25.38
N GLU A 618 27.51 12.76 24.66
CA GLU A 618 28.21 14.00 25.07
C GLU A 618 27.46 15.33 24.76
N PRO A 619 27.98 16.51 25.20
CA PRO A 619 27.22 17.77 25.21
C PRO A 619 27.64 18.83 24.17
N ILE A 620 26.62 19.52 23.64
CA ILE A 620 26.54 20.97 23.36
C ILE A 620 27.69 21.65 22.59
N GLU A 621 27.39 22.11 21.37
CA GLU A 621 27.61 23.53 21.02
C GLU A 621 26.44 24.03 20.14
N SER A 622 26.07 25.32 20.26
CA SER A 622 24.78 25.85 19.77
C SER A 622 24.94 26.90 18.68
N SER A 623 24.22 26.75 17.56
CA SER A 623 24.10 27.80 16.53
C SER A 623 22.74 27.75 15.80
N SER A 624 21.89 28.74 16.12
CA SER A 624 20.97 29.44 15.21
C SER A 624 20.21 28.68 14.10
N ASP A 625 18.89 28.56 14.34
CA ASP A 625 17.81 29.11 13.50
C ASP A 625 17.24 28.35 12.27
N GLU A 626 15.94 28.07 12.43
CA GLU A 626 14.82 28.12 11.46
C GLU A 626 14.86 27.35 10.13
N GLU A 627 14.11 26.24 10.09
CA GLU A 627 12.96 26.11 9.18
C GLU A 627 11.95 25.03 9.65
N SER A 628 10.73 25.01 9.08
CA SER A 628 9.71 23.92 9.15
C SER A 628 8.87 23.70 10.44
N VAL A 629 8.11 24.72 10.89
CA VAL A 629 6.98 24.55 11.86
C VAL A 629 5.59 24.58 11.20
N VAL A 630 5.50 24.90 9.91
CA VAL A 630 4.26 25.37 9.26
C VAL A 630 3.20 24.28 8.98
N HIS A 631 3.56 22.99 8.91
CA HIS A 631 2.67 21.95 8.37
C HIS A 631 1.85 21.11 9.39
N THR A 632 1.92 21.39 10.68
CA THR A 632 1.17 20.62 11.70
C THR A 632 -0.25 21.10 11.97
N VAL A 633 -0.61 22.36 11.67
CA VAL A 633 -1.90 22.96 12.09
C VAL A 633 -3.04 22.68 11.11
N ASP A 634 -2.79 22.75 9.80
CA ASP A 634 -3.82 22.55 8.76
C ASP A 634 -4.51 21.17 8.82
N TYR A 635 -3.74 20.12 9.14
CA TYR A 635 -4.25 18.74 9.15
C TYR A 635 -5.24 18.46 10.28
N ASP A 636 -5.10 19.15 11.42
CA ASP A 636 -5.94 18.94 12.60
C ASP A 636 -7.35 19.54 12.37
N ALA A 637 -7.40 20.75 11.79
CA ALA A 637 -8.66 21.41 11.43
C ALA A 637 -9.47 20.62 10.38
N ILE A 638 -8.79 20.10 9.34
CA ILE A 638 -9.43 19.29 8.29
C ILE A 638 -9.99 17.97 8.87
N SER A 639 -9.26 17.33 9.79
CA SER A 639 -9.75 16.12 10.48
C SER A 639 -10.99 16.43 11.34
N GLN A 640 -10.97 17.55 12.07
CA GLN A 640 -12.07 17.94 12.96
C GLN A 640 -13.37 18.25 12.21
N VAL A 641 -13.30 18.84 11.00
CA VAL A 641 -14.48 19.05 10.15
C VAL A 641 -15.09 17.71 9.73
N ALA A 642 -14.29 16.76 9.23
CA ALA A 642 -14.77 15.45 8.80
C ALA A 642 -15.42 14.65 9.95
N ASP A 643 -14.81 14.66 11.14
CA ASP A 643 -15.34 14.01 12.35
C ASP A 643 -16.65 14.64 12.85
N LEU A 644 -16.97 15.88 12.45
CA LEU A 644 -18.23 16.57 12.76
C LEU A 644 -19.28 16.37 11.66
N GLU A 645 -18.87 16.26 10.39
CA GLU A 645 -19.78 15.88 9.29
C GLU A 645 -20.37 14.48 9.50
N GLU A 646 -19.57 13.48 9.90
CA GLU A 646 -20.07 12.13 10.19
C GLU A 646 -21.06 12.13 11.38
N LYS A 647 -20.84 12.97 12.40
CA LYS A 647 -21.77 13.11 13.53
C LYS A 647 -23.10 13.75 13.11
N VAL A 648 -23.07 14.84 12.33
CA VAL A 648 -24.30 15.45 11.80
C VAL A 648 -25.07 14.46 10.92
N TYR A 649 -24.39 13.67 10.10
CA TYR A 649 -25.03 12.62 9.30
C TYR A 649 -25.67 11.53 10.18
N GLY A 650 -24.99 11.11 11.25
CA GLY A 650 -25.52 10.14 12.22
C GLY A 650 -26.75 10.64 12.97
N GLU A 651 -26.79 11.90 13.40
CA GLU A 651 -27.98 12.49 14.02
C GLU A 651 -29.13 12.62 12.99
N LEU A 652 -28.86 13.07 11.77
CA LEU A 652 -29.88 13.12 10.70
C LEU A 652 -30.44 11.74 10.33
N GLN A 653 -29.65 10.67 10.47
CA GLN A 653 -30.17 9.30 10.33
C GLN A 653 -31.15 8.95 11.46
N ARG A 654 -30.86 9.30 12.72
CA ARG A 654 -31.80 9.07 13.84
C ARG A 654 -33.07 9.91 13.72
N ALA A 655 -33.00 11.15 13.19
CA ALA A 655 -34.20 11.93 12.86
C ALA A 655 -35.11 11.18 11.85
N ASN A 656 -34.51 10.53 10.84
CA ASN A 656 -35.22 9.69 9.86
C ASN A 656 -35.70 8.34 10.45
N GLU A 657 -35.24 7.94 11.64
CA GLU A 657 -35.75 6.77 12.37
C GLU A 657 -36.92 7.19 13.29
N LEU A 658 -36.84 8.37 13.92
CA LEU A 658 -37.94 8.99 14.68
C LEU A 658 -39.15 9.30 13.78
N VAL A 659 -38.96 9.85 12.58
CA VAL A 659 -40.06 10.08 11.61
C VAL A 659 -40.77 8.77 11.26
N LYS A 660 -40.04 7.67 11.04
CA LYS A 660 -40.61 6.34 10.77
C LYS A 660 -41.25 5.68 11.99
N ALA A 661 -40.96 6.15 13.20
CA ALA A 661 -41.70 5.78 14.40
C ALA A 661 -43.03 6.56 14.47
N MET A 662 -43.01 7.85 14.14
CA MET A 662 -44.20 8.71 14.09
C MET A 662 -45.19 8.32 12.96
N ASP A 663 -44.71 7.75 11.85
CA ASP A 663 -45.54 7.19 10.78
C ASP A 663 -46.38 5.96 11.20
N GLN A 664 -46.15 5.41 12.41
CA GLN A 664 -46.87 4.22 12.91
C GLN A 664 -48.17 4.62 13.60
N THR A 665 -49.28 3.96 13.23
CA THR A 665 -50.63 4.21 13.77
C THR A 665 -50.81 3.93 15.28
N SER A 666 -49.77 3.45 15.95
CA SER A 666 -49.71 3.20 17.40
C SER A 666 -48.74 4.14 18.14
N TYR A 667 -48.19 5.17 17.49
CA TYR A 667 -47.22 6.09 18.11
C TYR A 667 -47.89 7.01 19.14
N ASN A 668 -47.39 7.00 20.39
CA ASN A 668 -47.84 7.93 21.42
C ASN A 668 -46.95 9.19 21.43
N ILE A 669 -47.50 10.29 20.95
CA ILE A 669 -46.80 11.59 20.87
C ILE A 669 -46.41 12.15 22.24
N GLU A 670 -47.20 11.94 23.29
CA GLU A 670 -46.89 12.45 24.64
C GLU A 670 -45.69 11.71 25.26
N ALA A 671 -45.57 10.41 24.98
CA ALA A 671 -44.45 9.59 25.45
C ALA A 671 -43.14 9.87 24.68
N GLY A 672 -43.22 10.12 23.37
CA GLY A 672 -42.05 10.37 22.52
C GLY A 672 -41.60 11.83 22.39
N LEU A 673 -42.37 12.80 22.90
CA LEU A 673 -42.02 14.21 22.83
C LEU A 673 -40.70 14.57 23.56
N PRO A 674 -40.37 14.02 24.75
CA PRO A 674 -39.09 14.33 25.42
C PRO A 674 -37.87 13.92 24.59
N ASP A 675 -37.89 12.71 24.01
CA ASP A 675 -36.80 12.18 23.18
C ASP A 675 -36.64 12.99 21.89
N LEU A 676 -37.75 13.44 21.28
CA LEU A 676 -37.74 14.32 20.11
C LEU A 676 -37.12 15.69 20.43
N VAL A 677 -37.41 16.25 21.61
CA VAL A 677 -36.82 17.53 22.07
C VAL A 677 -35.33 17.38 22.33
N ASP A 678 -34.92 16.37 23.10
CA ASP A 678 -33.51 16.06 23.40
C ASP A 678 -32.68 15.83 22.12
N HIS A 679 -33.20 15.05 21.18
CA HIS A 679 -32.55 14.83 19.89
C HIS A 679 -32.48 16.13 19.05
N SER A 680 -33.53 16.96 19.07
CA SER A 680 -33.52 18.25 18.34
C SER A 680 -32.44 19.20 18.88
N GLN A 681 -32.22 19.22 20.20
CA GLN A 681 -31.15 20.00 20.82
C GLN A 681 -29.76 19.44 20.45
N LYS A 682 -29.56 18.12 20.54
CA LYS A 682 -28.27 17.48 20.19
C LYS A 682 -27.90 17.67 18.72
N LEU A 683 -28.87 17.57 17.82
CA LEU A 683 -28.67 17.87 16.39
C LEU A 683 -28.28 19.33 16.19
N PHE A 684 -28.94 20.28 16.86
CA PHE A 684 -28.64 21.71 16.78
C PHE A 684 -27.24 22.04 17.31
N GLU A 685 -26.86 21.52 18.48
CA GLU A 685 -25.52 21.67 19.06
C GLU A 685 -24.42 21.08 18.15
N THR A 686 -24.66 19.90 17.56
CA THR A 686 -23.71 19.25 16.64
C THR A 686 -23.54 20.04 15.33
N VAL A 687 -24.63 20.61 14.78
CA VAL A 687 -24.58 21.48 13.60
C VAL A 687 -23.86 22.80 13.89
N LEU A 688 -24.05 23.40 15.07
CA LEU A 688 -23.28 24.58 15.50
C LEU A 688 -21.79 24.28 15.66
N ALA A 689 -21.43 23.11 16.20
CA ALA A 689 -20.04 22.67 16.31
C ALA A 689 -19.39 22.52 14.91
N LEU A 690 -20.08 21.87 13.96
CA LEU A 690 -19.63 21.77 12.57
C LEU A 690 -19.47 23.15 11.92
N GLN A 691 -20.44 24.05 12.10
CA GLN A 691 -20.37 25.42 11.58
C GLN A 691 -19.17 26.19 12.15
N SER A 692 -18.83 25.99 13.43
CA SER A 692 -17.64 26.57 14.06
C SER A 692 -16.36 26.03 13.42
N ALA A 693 -16.22 24.71 13.28
CA ALA A 693 -15.04 24.07 12.68
C ALA A 693 -14.82 24.48 11.21
N VAL A 694 -15.88 24.50 10.38
CA VAL A 694 -15.82 24.95 8.98
C VAL A 694 -15.43 26.44 8.88
N ASN A 695 -15.88 27.28 9.81
CA ASN A 695 -15.44 28.67 9.87
C ASN A 695 -13.95 28.80 10.28
N GLN A 696 -13.47 27.98 11.22
CA GLN A 696 -12.06 27.95 11.61
C GLN A 696 -11.16 27.48 10.46
N GLU A 697 -11.53 26.40 9.77
CA GLU A 697 -10.83 25.91 8.57
C GLU A 697 -10.80 26.99 7.48
N ARG A 698 -11.92 27.67 7.23
CA ARG A 698 -12.01 28.76 6.26
C ARG A 698 -11.12 29.95 6.62
N MET A 699 -11.01 30.29 7.91
CA MET A 699 -10.13 31.37 8.38
C MET A 699 -8.65 30.96 8.29
N ALA A 700 -8.30 29.70 8.57
CA ALA A 700 -6.94 29.19 8.36
C ALA A 700 -6.53 29.31 6.88
N ARG A 701 -7.39 28.88 5.95
CA ARG A 701 -7.20 29.00 4.50
C ARG A 701 -7.21 30.43 3.94
N LEU A 702 -7.55 31.44 4.76
CA LEU A 702 -7.52 32.87 4.39
C LEU A 702 -6.30 33.62 4.95
N ASN A 703 -5.51 32.97 5.80
CA ASN A 703 -4.28 33.50 6.40
C ASN A 703 -3.01 32.85 5.77
N GLN A 704 -3.17 32.27 4.56
CA GLN A 704 -2.11 31.72 3.70
C GLN A 704 -2.00 32.57 2.43
#